data_AF-A0A496YTE0-F1
#
_entry.id   AF-A0A496YTE0-F1
#
_cell.length_a   1.000
_cell.length_b   1.000
_cell.length_c   1.000
_cell.angle_alpha   90.00
_cell.angle_beta   90.00
_cell.angle_gamma   90.00
#
_symmetry.space_group_name_H-M   'P 1'
#
loop_
_entity.id
_entity.type
_entity.pdbx_description
1 polymer ?
#
loop_
_entity_poly.entity_id
_entity_poly.type
_entity_poly.pdbx_seq_one_letter_code
_entity_poly.pdbx_strand_id
1 'polypeptide(L)'
;MVKHRKKRTRRSAAVFWVIVILAIGAFSIAWWVWPGLYTVSPEFYYIVIEKNDQPLKLLKGETCHLHPQDKVRILKVSTNITFNIGVRLVSTDFDINALSYEKLPIASLLPSRSVFHRYQFRVNVKKYNRDLGYVDFVIEPSVEDWLEKAERTIKPDRKLKLLEEAHKFAPNDMRVTEELIRQYKALKKWPQAAALLEQLAKNKTDQKVLFELLEVYRAMGNAAKSASMLQKLVKLNPDNLDLWFQLADLYEKQGKLKQEIKVYEALLPRVPKKRRLDLYKTLGYLYSKTHQTDKAISMYLKAEAMDKKDVNLYYNLATLYEKKGNKEKADLFLSKAVNLRPGDINSRIKLAESLVKKGRLKEADKQLSQVLKKKPNSVKALLLTMKILEKQGDKTRLKGIYRKLLSIDPNNDVIIYNLAVLEYETNYITRSIPYFKKYLKKHPRDIETHRFLFDIYRRKKQSDLALKEAKTIISLNPKETDLYPYIFDSLNKKGDYKTIIRIIKKGLKANPGKVELREYLVVAYLKTKQTELAIDQMVQILKARPKDAKLRLQLAKLQEKQGHTQDAIDSYRKVLDLLPGNTEANKSYVRLLLQVARRQEREGNFGEALDAYKKILDVSPEQEEAQEAYLRLRIKVLPLEKK
;
A
#
# COMPACT_ATOMS: atom_id res chain seq x y z
N MET A 1 -73.56 133.23 82.66
CA MET A 1 -74.52 132.39 81.88
C MET A 1 -73.76 131.29 81.15
N VAL A 2 -74.30 130.09 81.18
CA VAL A 2 -73.77 128.80 80.71
C VAL A 2 -73.72 128.69 79.17
N LYS A 3 -72.69 128.04 78.60
CA LYS A 3 -72.82 126.97 77.58
C LYS A 3 -71.48 126.36 77.13
N HIS A 4 -71.28 125.08 77.46
CA HIS A 4 -70.37 124.16 76.79
C HIS A 4 -70.85 123.80 75.38
N ARG A 5 -69.93 123.57 74.43
CA ARG A 5 -70.07 122.48 73.45
C ARG A 5 -68.72 121.96 72.93
N LYS A 6 -68.69 120.62 72.80
CA LYS A 6 -67.57 119.68 72.67
C LYS A 6 -66.72 119.81 71.39
N LYS A 7 -65.41 119.52 71.54
CA LYS A 7 -64.47 119.09 70.48
C LYS A 7 -64.96 117.80 69.80
N ARG A 8 -64.91 117.73 68.47
CA ARG A 8 -65.00 116.49 67.67
C ARG A 8 -63.68 116.24 66.92
N THR A 9 -63.21 115.01 67.02
CA THR A 9 -61.86 114.52 66.70
C THR A 9 -61.64 114.25 65.21
N ARG A 10 -60.58 114.85 64.65
CA ARG A 10 -60.10 114.73 63.25
C ARG A 10 -59.42 113.38 62.91
N ARG A 11 -59.67 112.31 63.68
CA ARG A 11 -58.97 111.00 63.55
C ARG A 11 -59.64 109.96 62.64
N SER A 12 -60.90 110.14 62.22
CA SER A 12 -61.62 109.13 61.42
C SER A 12 -61.32 109.13 59.92
N ALA A 13 -60.86 110.24 59.34
CA ALA A 13 -60.56 110.33 57.91
C ALA A 13 -59.23 109.62 57.54
N ALA A 14 -58.22 109.67 58.41
CA ALA A 14 -56.90 109.09 58.14
C ALA A 14 -56.93 107.54 58.15
N VAL A 15 -57.67 106.94 59.08
CA VAL A 15 -57.79 105.47 59.18
C VAL A 15 -58.51 104.89 57.96
N PHE A 16 -59.53 105.58 57.45
CA PHE A 16 -60.24 105.18 56.22
C PHE A 16 -59.30 105.13 55.01
N TRP A 17 -58.47 106.16 54.81
CA TRP A 17 -57.50 106.19 53.70
C TRP A 17 -56.40 105.14 53.84
N VAL A 18 -55.94 104.80 55.04
CA VAL A 18 -54.97 103.72 55.25
C VAL A 18 -55.56 102.35 54.89
N ILE A 19 -56.81 102.08 55.26
CA ILE A 19 -57.49 100.82 54.90
C ILE A 19 -57.71 100.75 53.38
N VAL A 20 -58.07 101.87 52.74
CA VAL A 20 -58.23 101.94 51.28
C VAL A 20 -56.88 101.73 50.58
N ILE A 21 -55.78 102.31 51.06
CA ILE A 21 -54.45 102.10 50.49
C ILE A 21 -53.97 100.65 50.69
N LEU A 22 -54.25 100.03 51.83
CA LEU A 22 -53.92 98.62 52.06
C LEU A 22 -54.78 97.68 51.21
N ALA A 23 -56.07 97.98 51.01
CA ALA A 23 -56.95 97.22 50.13
C ALA A 23 -56.55 97.38 48.66
N ILE A 24 -56.20 98.60 48.22
CA ILE A 24 -55.65 98.86 46.88
C ILE A 24 -54.30 98.19 46.74
N GLY A 25 -53.42 98.19 47.75
CA GLY A 25 -52.13 97.49 47.74
C GLY A 25 -52.30 95.98 47.66
N ALA A 26 -53.19 95.39 48.44
CA ALA A 26 -53.51 93.96 48.38
C ALA A 26 -54.17 93.57 47.04
N PHE A 27 -55.06 94.42 46.51
CA PHE A 27 -55.65 94.22 45.19
C PHE A 27 -54.64 94.41 44.06
N SER A 28 -53.69 95.35 44.20
CA SER A 28 -52.61 95.58 43.23
C SER A 28 -51.61 94.44 43.23
N ILE A 29 -51.27 93.88 44.40
CA ILE A 29 -50.44 92.68 44.52
C ILE A 29 -51.18 91.47 43.96
N ALA A 30 -52.46 91.30 44.28
CA ALA A 30 -53.29 90.24 43.69
C ALA A 30 -53.40 90.39 42.17
N TRP A 31 -53.59 91.61 41.66
CA TRP A 31 -53.69 91.97 40.24
C TRP A 31 -52.35 91.91 39.49
N TRP A 32 -51.22 92.06 40.20
CA TRP A 32 -49.88 91.90 39.64
C TRP A 32 -49.43 90.43 39.63
N VAL A 33 -49.96 89.61 40.56
CA VAL A 33 -49.78 88.16 40.59
C VAL A 33 -50.77 87.44 39.65
N TRP A 34 -51.94 88.03 39.39
CA TRP A 34 -53.02 87.48 38.54
C TRP A 34 -52.59 87.11 37.10
N PRO A 35 -51.75 87.89 36.38
CA PRO A 35 -51.26 87.55 35.04
C PRO A 35 -50.33 86.32 35.05
N GLY A 36 -49.72 85.99 36.19
CA GLY A 36 -48.95 84.75 36.35
C GLY A 36 -49.80 83.48 36.40
N LEU A 37 -51.14 83.61 36.50
CA LEU A 37 -52.06 82.49 36.65
C LEU A 37 -52.75 82.03 35.34
N TYR A 38 -52.67 82.77 34.22
CA TYR A 38 -53.24 82.31 32.94
C TYR A 38 -52.42 82.67 31.67
N THR A 39 -52.34 81.66 30.78
CA THR A 39 -51.93 81.64 29.35
C THR A 39 -50.45 81.74 28.95
N VAL A 40 -49.53 81.11 29.70
CA VAL A 40 -48.34 80.51 29.06
C VAL A 40 -48.42 79.00 29.25
N SER A 41 -48.27 78.25 28.16
CA SER A 41 -48.18 76.80 28.21
C SER A 41 -47.08 76.43 29.23
N PRO A 42 -47.40 75.62 30.26
CA PRO A 42 -46.38 75.15 31.19
C PRO A 42 -45.23 74.50 30.43
N GLU A 43 -44.00 74.98 30.67
CA GLU A 43 -42.81 74.54 29.95
C GLU A 43 -41.69 74.21 30.93
N PHE A 44 -41.06 73.06 30.67
CA PHE A 44 -39.87 72.59 31.36
C PHE A 44 -38.62 72.97 30.56
N TYR A 45 -37.64 73.59 31.22
CA TYR A 45 -36.39 74.04 30.57
C TYR A 45 -35.22 73.08 30.82
N TYR A 46 -34.88 72.82 32.09
CA TYR A 46 -33.74 71.98 32.47
C TYR A 46 -33.83 71.49 33.92
N ILE A 47 -33.14 70.39 34.23
CA ILE A 47 -32.85 69.92 35.58
C ILE A 47 -31.37 70.16 35.87
N VAL A 48 -31.02 70.60 37.07
CA VAL A 48 -29.65 70.56 37.58
C VAL A 48 -29.56 69.42 38.57
N ILE A 49 -28.67 68.47 38.30
CA ILE A 49 -28.30 67.42 39.23
C ILE A 49 -26.89 67.66 39.76
N GLU A 50 -26.60 67.24 40.97
CA GLU A 50 -25.26 67.07 41.50
C GLU A 50 -24.84 65.64 41.23
N LYS A 51 -23.75 65.42 40.48
CA LYS A 51 -23.15 64.12 40.21
C LYS A 51 -21.74 64.11 40.81
N ASN A 52 -21.51 63.30 41.84
CA ASN A 52 -20.21 63.21 42.55
C ASN A 52 -19.63 64.59 42.91
N ASP A 53 -20.44 65.44 43.55
CA ASP A 53 -20.04 66.79 43.99
C ASP A 53 -19.88 67.83 42.87
N GLN A 54 -20.22 67.48 41.63
CA GLN A 54 -20.22 68.41 40.50
C GLN A 54 -21.64 68.66 39.97
N PRO A 55 -22.07 69.94 39.81
CA PRO A 55 -23.36 70.25 39.23
C PRO A 55 -23.36 70.02 37.71
N LEU A 56 -24.34 69.26 37.22
CA LEU A 56 -24.60 68.99 35.82
C LEU A 56 -26.01 69.49 35.45
N LYS A 57 -26.07 70.35 34.44
CA LYS A 57 -27.31 70.86 33.88
C LYS A 57 -27.75 69.99 32.70
N LEU A 58 -28.98 69.47 32.77
CA LEU A 58 -29.61 68.62 31.76
C LEU A 58 -30.81 69.35 31.16
N LEU A 59 -30.74 69.67 29.87
CA LEU A 59 -31.82 70.32 29.13
C LEU A 59 -32.95 69.34 28.81
N LYS A 60 -34.11 69.88 28.47
CA LYS A 60 -35.27 69.09 28.01
C LYS A 60 -34.90 68.16 26.85
N GLY A 61 -35.11 66.86 27.05
CA GLY A 61 -34.83 65.79 26.10
C GLY A 61 -33.40 65.24 26.16
N GLU A 62 -32.50 65.81 26.98
CA GLU A 62 -31.13 65.33 27.07
C GLU A 62 -31.03 63.99 27.81
N THR A 63 -29.99 63.23 27.43
CA THR A 63 -29.63 61.97 28.07
C THR A 63 -28.40 62.15 28.94
N CYS A 64 -28.50 61.75 30.21
CA CYS A 64 -27.39 61.74 31.15
C CYS A 64 -26.87 60.32 31.35
N HIS A 65 -25.57 60.12 31.10
CA HIS A 65 -24.91 58.85 31.41
C HIS A 65 -24.36 58.85 32.83
N LEU A 66 -24.78 57.86 33.61
CA LEU A 66 -24.43 57.68 35.01
C LEU A 66 -23.82 56.30 35.22
N HIS A 67 -22.80 56.25 36.05
CA HIS A 67 -22.27 55.02 36.59
C HIS A 67 -23.10 54.58 37.81
N PRO A 68 -23.36 53.27 38.03
CA PRO A 68 -24.11 52.81 39.20
C PRO A 68 -23.58 53.32 40.56
N GLN A 69 -22.28 53.56 40.68
CA GLN A 69 -21.69 54.08 41.92
C GLN A 69 -21.72 55.61 42.03
N ASP A 70 -22.18 56.33 41.01
CA ASP A 70 -22.30 57.78 41.06
C ASP A 70 -23.31 58.16 42.14
N LYS A 71 -22.92 59.08 43.01
CA LYS A 71 -23.80 59.69 44.00
C LYS A 71 -24.48 60.89 43.37
N VAL A 72 -25.79 60.81 43.21
CA VAL A 72 -26.59 61.81 42.51
C VAL A 72 -27.58 62.48 43.46
N ARG A 73 -27.82 63.77 43.26
CA ARG A 73 -28.90 64.55 43.90
C ARG A 73 -29.51 65.51 42.88
N ILE A 74 -30.79 65.79 42.95
CA ILE A 74 -31.45 66.81 42.15
C ILE A 74 -31.38 68.13 42.92
N LEU A 75 -30.69 69.12 42.36
CA LEU A 75 -30.51 70.43 42.98
C LEU A 75 -31.65 71.39 42.58
N LYS A 76 -32.07 71.34 41.31
CA LYS A 76 -33.06 72.30 40.79
C LYS A 76 -33.82 71.73 39.60
N VAL A 77 -35.13 71.96 39.57
CA VAL A 77 -35.97 71.80 38.37
C VAL A 77 -36.36 73.19 37.89
N SER A 78 -36.06 73.53 36.63
CA SER A 78 -36.36 74.85 36.07
C SER A 78 -37.57 74.78 35.14
N THR A 79 -38.64 75.49 35.49
CA THR A 79 -39.86 75.64 34.67
C THR A 79 -40.28 77.12 34.63
N ASN A 80 -41.21 77.47 33.73
CA ASN A 80 -41.88 78.78 33.73
C ASN A 80 -43.03 78.90 34.76
N ILE A 81 -43.19 77.93 35.66
CA ILE A 81 -44.26 77.88 36.65
C ILE A 81 -43.79 78.53 37.94
N THR A 82 -44.56 79.49 38.46
CA THR A 82 -44.27 80.19 39.71
C THR A 82 -44.07 79.20 40.87
N PHE A 83 -42.89 79.28 41.51
CA PHE A 83 -42.42 78.39 42.58
C PHE A 83 -42.46 76.88 42.27
N ASN A 84 -42.58 76.48 40.99
CA ASN A 84 -42.77 75.09 40.57
C ASN A 84 -43.96 74.38 41.26
N ILE A 85 -45.00 75.13 41.67
CA ILE A 85 -46.16 74.54 42.36
C ILE A 85 -46.83 73.49 41.47
N GLY A 86 -46.99 72.28 42.02
CA GLY A 86 -47.59 71.14 41.32
C GLY A 86 -46.65 70.45 40.31
N VAL A 87 -45.37 70.86 40.21
CA VAL A 87 -44.36 70.17 39.41
C VAL A 87 -43.81 68.98 40.19
N ARG A 88 -43.80 67.81 39.56
CA ARG A 88 -43.25 66.57 40.11
C ARG A 88 -42.41 65.83 39.08
N LEU A 89 -41.42 65.09 39.57
CA LEU A 89 -40.63 64.17 38.77
C LEU A 89 -41.25 62.78 38.88
N VAL A 90 -41.42 62.13 37.74
CA VAL A 90 -42.03 60.80 37.66
C VAL A 90 -41.21 59.94 36.72
N SER A 91 -40.79 58.77 37.19
CA SER A 91 -40.14 57.74 36.38
C SER A 91 -40.75 56.38 36.71
N THR A 92 -40.83 55.51 35.70
CA THR A 92 -41.33 54.13 35.87
C THR A 92 -40.22 53.27 36.43
N ASP A 93 -40.50 52.51 37.48
CA ASP A 93 -39.56 51.57 38.15
C ASP A 93 -38.25 52.21 38.67
N PHE A 94 -38.22 53.54 38.83
CA PHE A 94 -37.08 54.28 39.37
C PHE A 94 -37.58 55.40 40.30
N ASP A 95 -37.19 55.34 41.58
CA ASP A 95 -37.58 56.35 42.57
C ASP A 95 -36.75 57.63 42.42
N ILE A 96 -37.10 58.41 41.41
CA ILE A 96 -36.48 59.71 41.11
C ILE A 96 -36.67 60.74 42.23
N ASN A 97 -37.71 60.60 43.06
CA ASN A 97 -38.01 61.58 44.10
C ASN A 97 -37.03 61.46 45.28
N ALA A 98 -36.53 60.26 45.57
CA ALA A 98 -35.47 60.05 46.56
C ALA A 98 -34.25 60.96 46.31
N LEU A 99 -33.88 61.17 45.03
CA LEU A 99 -32.77 62.04 44.63
C LEU A 99 -33.02 63.53 44.89
N SER A 100 -34.26 63.97 45.13
CA SER A 100 -34.56 65.38 45.45
C SER A 100 -34.24 65.73 46.90
N TYR A 101 -34.22 64.73 47.78
CA TYR A 101 -34.01 64.91 49.22
C TYR A 101 -32.58 64.59 49.65
N GLU A 102 -32.05 63.48 49.14
CA GLU A 102 -30.75 62.96 49.56
C GLU A 102 -29.80 62.72 48.38
N LYS A 103 -28.51 62.81 48.67
CA LYS A 103 -27.45 62.44 47.73
C LYS A 103 -27.17 60.94 47.87
N LEU A 104 -27.70 60.16 46.92
CA LEU A 104 -27.70 58.69 46.99
C LEU A 104 -26.88 58.07 45.86
N PRO A 105 -26.19 56.94 46.09
CA PRO A 105 -25.60 56.16 45.01
C PRO A 105 -26.72 55.60 44.12
N ILE A 106 -26.61 55.80 42.81
CA ILE A 106 -27.63 55.39 41.83
C ILE A 106 -27.97 53.89 41.93
N ALA A 107 -26.99 53.04 42.24
CA ALA A 107 -27.16 51.60 42.44
C ALA A 107 -28.24 51.25 43.49
N SER A 108 -28.44 52.10 44.50
CA SER A 108 -29.44 51.88 45.55
C SER A 108 -30.88 52.01 45.06
N LEU A 109 -31.08 52.70 43.94
CA LEU A 109 -32.39 53.00 43.34
C LEU A 109 -32.71 52.10 42.14
N LEU A 110 -31.83 51.16 41.79
CA LEU A 110 -32.03 50.26 40.65
C LEU A 110 -33.04 49.14 41.01
N PRO A 111 -34.03 48.84 40.14
CA PRO A 111 -35.13 47.91 40.44
C PRO A 111 -34.67 46.50 40.86
N SER A 112 -33.60 45.96 40.25
CA SER A 112 -33.05 44.64 40.60
C SER A 112 -31.77 44.71 41.44
N ARG A 113 -31.32 45.92 41.82
CA ARG A 113 -30.02 46.21 42.47
C ARG A 113 -28.79 45.66 41.72
N SER A 114 -28.96 45.17 40.48
CA SER A 114 -27.88 44.61 39.68
C SER A 114 -27.14 45.72 38.96
N VAL A 115 -25.91 46.00 39.36
CA VAL A 115 -25.10 47.10 38.79
C VAL A 115 -24.47 46.77 37.44
N PHE A 116 -24.72 45.58 36.88
CA PHE A 116 -24.12 45.08 35.63
C PHE A 116 -25.10 45.01 34.46
N HIS A 117 -26.19 45.78 34.51
CA HIS A 117 -27.13 45.94 33.41
C HIS A 117 -27.16 47.40 32.97
N ARG A 118 -27.49 47.61 31.69
CA ARG A 118 -27.82 48.94 31.19
C ARG A 118 -29.28 49.22 31.50
N TYR A 119 -29.52 50.26 32.30
CA TYR A 119 -30.86 50.77 32.59
C TYR A 119 -31.07 52.08 31.87
N GLN A 120 -32.29 52.28 31.37
CA GLN A 120 -32.71 53.56 30.82
C GLN A 120 -34.00 53.98 31.51
N PHE A 121 -33.93 55.07 32.26
CA PHE A 121 -35.08 55.64 32.96
C PHE A 121 -35.43 56.97 32.35
N ARG A 122 -36.67 57.08 31.87
CA ARG A 122 -37.22 58.36 31.47
C ARG A 122 -37.75 59.09 32.70
N VAL A 123 -37.16 60.24 33.00
CA VAL A 123 -37.60 61.12 34.08
C VAL A 123 -38.50 62.19 33.47
N ASN A 124 -39.81 62.00 33.62
CA ASN A 124 -40.80 62.96 33.15
C ASN A 124 -40.98 64.07 34.18
N VAL A 125 -40.98 65.31 33.71
CA VAL A 125 -41.36 66.48 34.49
C VAL A 125 -42.82 66.76 34.21
N LYS A 126 -43.67 66.58 35.21
CA LYS A 126 -45.12 66.73 35.09
C LYS A 126 -45.62 67.89 35.95
N LYS A 127 -46.60 68.65 35.45
CA LYS A 127 -47.45 69.53 36.26
C LYS A 127 -48.79 68.84 36.49
N TYR A 128 -49.08 68.43 37.73
CA TYR A 128 -50.21 67.54 38.03
C TYR A 128 -50.21 66.29 37.13
N ASN A 129 -51.12 66.20 36.16
CA ASN A 129 -51.23 65.10 35.20
C ASN A 129 -50.73 65.45 33.77
N ARG A 130 -50.22 66.66 33.53
CA ARG A 130 -49.70 67.10 32.22
C ARG A 130 -48.19 66.95 32.13
N ASP A 131 -47.70 66.29 31.08
CA ASP A 131 -46.28 66.20 30.73
C ASP A 131 -45.74 67.54 30.21
N LEU A 132 -44.60 68.00 30.78
CA LEU A 132 -43.92 69.23 30.37
C LEU A 132 -42.67 68.93 29.50
N GLY A 133 -42.09 67.76 29.69
CA GLY A 133 -40.87 67.28 29.04
C GLY A 133 -40.20 66.19 29.88
N TYR A 134 -39.04 65.73 29.44
CA TYR A 134 -38.30 64.67 30.09
C TYR A 134 -36.80 64.89 30.04
N VAL A 135 -36.07 64.16 30.86
CA VAL A 135 -34.65 63.85 30.69
C VAL A 135 -34.49 62.34 30.81
N ASP A 136 -33.57 61.75 30.05
CA ASP A 136 -33.33 60.31 30.10
C ASP A 136 -32.06 60.04 30.91
N PHE A 137 -32.12 59.15 31.90
CA PHE A 137 -30.96 58.67 32.62
C PHE A 137 -30.58 57.30 32.05
N VAL A 138 -29.36 57.17 31.56
CA VAL A 138 -28.77 55.90 31.14
C VAL A 138 -27.74 55.51 32.18
N ILE A 139 -28.01 54.41 32.90
CA ILE A 139 -27.15 53.89 33.96
C ILE A 139 -26.48 52.63 33.43
N GLU A 140 -25.16 52.62 33.37
CA GLU A 140 -24.41 51.44 32.91
C GLU A 140 -23.04 51.33 33.60
N PRO A 141 -22.54 50.11 33.86
CA PRO A 141 -21.20 49.89 34.40
C PRO A 141 -20.12 50.35 33.40
N SER A 142 -18.94 50.70 33.90
CA SER A 142 -17.76 50.90 33.05
C SER A 142 -17.15 49.55 32.64
N VAL A 143 -16.26 49.57 31.65
CA VAL A 143 -15.50 48.38 31.24
C VAL A 143 -14.61 47.89 32.40
N GLU A 144 -14.07 48.81 33.18
CA GLU A 144 -13.23 48.54 34.34
C GLU A 144 -14.00 47.74 35.40
N ASP A 145 -15.27 48.04 35.67
CA ASP A 145 -16.09 47.28 36.62
C ASP A 145 -16.29 45.82 36.17
N TRP A 146 -16.49 45.62 34.87
CA TRP A 146 -16.61 44.28 34.28
C TRP A 146 -15.31 43.48 34.45
N LEU A 147 -14.18 44.09 34.15
CA LEU A 147 -12.86 43.46 34.26
C LEU A 147 -12.49 43.16 35.72
N GLU A 148 -12.70 44.11 36.64
CA GLU A 148 -12.43 43.93 38.06
C GLU A 148 -13.30 42.83 38.67
N LYS A 149 -14.60 42.80 38.32
CA LYS A 149 -15.49 41.73 38.77
C LYS A 149 -15.08 40.38 38.21
N ALA A 150 -14.65 40.32 36.95
CA ALA A 150 -14.14 39.09 36.35
C ALA A 150 -12.83 38.64 37.01
N GLU A 151 -11.93 39.56 37.36
CA GLU A 151 -10.67 39.29 38.05
C GLU A 151 -10.89 38.70 39.45
N ARG A 152 -11.79 39.31 40.23
CA ARG A 152 -12.18 38.84 41.57
C ARG A 152 -12.93 37.49 41.55
N THR A 153 -13.45 37.06 40.40
CA THR A 153 -14.22 35.82 40.28
C THR A 153 -13.30 34.61 40.12
N ILE A 154 -13.17 33.81 41.19
CA ILE A 154 -12.31 32.61 41.22
C ILE A 154 -12.85 31.48 40.31
N LYS A 155 -14.18 31.30 40.24
CA LYS A 155 -14.80 30.19 39.49
C LYS A 155 -14.64 30.40 37.97
N PRO A 156 -13.91 29.52 37.23
CA PRO A 156 -13.57 29.76 35.83
C PRO A 156 -14.77 29.93 34.88
N ASP A 157 -15.85 29.16 35.06
CA ASP A 157 -17.04 29.26 34.21
C ASP A 157 -17.85 30.54 34.47
N ARG A 158 -17.88 31.01 35.72
CA ARG A 158 -18.54 32.28 36.07
C ARG A 158 -17.74 33.46 35.54
N LYS A 159 -16.41 33.41 35.68
CA LYS A 159 -15.50 34.41 35.10
C LYS A 159 -15.67 34.48 33.58
N LEU A 160 -15.79 33.34 32.91
CA LEU A 160 -16.03 33.30 31.47
C LEU A 160 -17.34 33.98 31.09
N LYS A 161 -18.46 33.63 31.75
CA LYS A 161 -19.77 34.26 31.46
C LYS A 161 -19.73 35.77 31.63
N LEU A 162 -19.07 36.25 32.69
CA LEU A 162 -18.88 37.69 32.93
C LEU A 162 -18.08 38.36 31.80
N LEU A 163 -17.01 37.73 31.32
CA LEU A 163 -16.22 38.25 30.21
C LEU A 163 -16.98 38.20 28.87
N GLU A 164 -17.82 37.17 28.65
CA GLU A 164 -18.71 37.10 27.47
C GLU A 164 -19.78 38.22 27.50
N GLU A 165 -20.35 38.52 28.66
CA GLU A 165 -21.28 39.65 28.85
C GLU A 165 -20.57 41.00 28.68
N ALA A 166 -19.37 41.15 29.25
CA ALA A 166 -18.54 42.33 29.08
C ALA A 166 -18.20 42.57 27.60
N HIS A 167 -17.88 41.52 26.85
CA HIS A 167 -17.60 41.62 25.42
C HIS A 167 -18.85 41.97 24.60
N LYS A 168 -20.05 41.52 25.00
CA LYS A 168 -21.31 41.97 24.38
C LYS A 168 -21.58 43.45 24.67
N PHE A 169 -21.26 43.91 25.87
CA PHE A 169 -21.42 45.31 26.27
C PHE A 169 -20.44 46.24 25.53
N ALA A 170 -19.17 45.84 25.43
CA ALA A 170 -18.10 46.61 24.78
C ALA A 170 -17.33 45.74 23.75
N PRO A 171 -17.91 45.44 22.58
CA PRO A 171 -17.34 44.49 21.61
C PRO A 171 -16.03 44.95 20.96
N ASN A 172 -15.76 46.25 20.99
CA ASN A 172 -14.55 46.83 20.41
C ASN A 172 -13.45 47.13 21.46
N ASP A 173 -13.69 46.87 22.76
CA ASP A 173 -12.66 47.07 23.77
C ASP A 173 -11.63 45.93 23.72
N MET A 174 -10.37 46.28 23.46
CA MET A 174 -9.29 45.32 23.30
C MET A 174 -8.95 44.60 24.60
N ARG A 175 -9.09 45.25 25.76
CA ARG A 175 -8.74 44.67 27.07
C ARG A 175 -9.69 43.54 27.42
N VAL A 176 -10.98 43.76 27.21
CA VAL A 176 -12.02 42.73 27.38
C VAL A 176 -11.80 41.57 26.43
N THR A 177 -11.50 41.87 25.16
CA THR A 177 -11.25 40.84 24.14
C THR A 177 -10.02 39.99 24.48
N GLU A 178 -8.91 40.62 24.91
CA GLU A 178 -7.69 39.91 25.32
C GLU A 178 -7.93 39.03 26.56
N GLU A 179 -8.63 39.53 27.58
CA GLU A 179 -8.97 38.74 28.77
C GLU A 179 -9.91 37.57 28.43
N LEU A 180 -10.87 37.80 27.54
CA LEU A 180 -11.78 36.74 27.08
C LEU A 180 -11.01 35.65 26.30
N ILE A 181 -10.07 36.02 25.43
CA ILE A 181 -9.18 35.07 24.74
C ILE A 181 -8.34 34.28 25.75
N ARG A 182 -7.72 34.96 26.73
CA ARG A 182 -6.97 34.29 27.82
C ARG A 182 -7.84 33.27 28.54
N GLN A 183 -9.07 33.65 28.89
CA GLN A 183 -10.00 32.75 29.58
C GLN A 183 -10.45 31.58 28.71
N TYR A 184 -10.74 31.80 27.43
CA TYR A 184 -11.04 30.71 26.50
C TYR A 184 -9.89 29.72 26.37
N LYS A 185 -8.64 30.21 26.28
CA LYS A 185 -7.45 29.35 26.24
C LYS A 185 -7.26 28.56 27.54
N ALA A 186 -7.40 29.21 28.70
CA ALA A 186 -7.30 28.54 30.01
C ALA A 186 -8.33 27.41 30.16
N LEU A 187 -9.54 27.61 29.61
CA LEU A 187 -10.61 26.62 29.59
C LEU A 187 -10.54 25.64 28.41
N LYS A 188 -9.48 25.70 27.58
CA LYS A 188 -9.31 24.88 26.37
C LYS A 188 -10.45 25.01 25.36
N LYS A 189 -11.17 26.14 25.37
CA LYS A 189 -12.20 26.53 24.40
C LYS A 189 -11.55 27.11 23.13
N TRP A 190 -10.79 26.25 22.45
CA TRP A 190 -9.94 26.63 21.32
C TRP A 190 -10.67 27.26 20.13
N PRO A 191 -11.85 26.76 19.68
CA PRO A 191 -12.56 27.37 18.55
C PRO A 191 -12.98 28.82 18.81
N GLN A 192 -13.44 29.12 20.03
CA GLN A 192 -13.86 30.46 20.44
C GLN A 192 -12.66 31.42 20.52
N ALA A 193 -11.55 30.97 21.12
CA ALA A 193 -10.30 31.73 21.13
C ALA A 193 -9.80 32.02 19.70
N ALA A 194 -9.83 31.01 18.82
CA ALA A 194 -9.40 31.15 17.43
C ALA A 194 -10.26 32.18 16.67
N ALA A 195 -11.58 32.17 16.84
CA ALA A 195 -12.48 33.11 16.17
C ALA A 195 -12.17 34.58 16.53
N LEU A 196 -11.99 34.86 17.84
CA LEU A 196 -11.62 36.20 18.30
C LEU A 196 -10.22 36.61 17.80
N LEU A 197 -9.25 35.71 17.86
CA LEU A 197 -7.90 35.97 17.36
C LEU A 197 -7.87 36.18 15.83
N GLU A 198 -8.70 35.46 15.06
CA GLU A 198 -8.86 35.67 13.62
C GLU A 198 -9.45 37.06 13.32
N GLN A 199 -10.41 37.53 14.12
CA GLN A 199 -10.96 38.88 14.01
C GLN A 199 -9.91 39.94 14.33
N LEU A 200 -9.12 39.75 15.40
CA LEU A 200 -8.01 40.64 15.74
C LEU A 200 -6.97 40.69 14.60
N ALA A 201 -6.63 39.55 14.03
CA ALA A 201 -5.67 39.46 12.94
C ALA A 201 -6.12 40.19 11.66
N LYS A 202 -7.43 40.29 11.39
CA LYS A 202 -7.99 41.08 10.27
C LYS A 202 -7.77 42.58 10.44
N ASN A 203 -7.91 43.09 11.66
CA ASN A 203 -7.77 44.52 11.96
C ASN A 203 -6.30 44.93 12.10
N LYS A 204 -5.49 44.08 12.75
CA LYS A 204 -4.06 44.30 12.93
C LYS A 204 -3.31 42.97 12.87
N THR A 205 -2.61 42.73 11.76
CA THR A 205 -1.71 41.57 11.65
C THR A 205 -0.40 41.87 12.37
N ASP A 206 -0.36 41.55 13.66
CA ASP A 206 0.84 41.63 14.51
C ASP A 206 1.43 40.23 14.73
N GLN A 207 2.75 40.15 14.88
CA GLN A 207 3.49 38.92 15.20
C GLN A 207 2.93 38.24 16.46
N LYS A 208 2.58 39.01 17.51
CA LYS A 208 2.00 38.47 18.75
C LYS A 208 0.72 37.66 18.47
N VAL A 209 -0.21 38.24 17.71
CA VAL A 209 -1.50 37.62 17.36
C VAL A 209 -1.29 36.35 16.52
N LEU A 210 -0.33 36.37 15.60
CA LEU A 210 0.00 35.18 14.79
C LEU A 210 0.60 34.03 15.63
N PHE A 211 1.40 34.34 16.65
CA PHE A 211 1.89 33.32 17.59
C PHE A 211 0.76 32.73 18.43
N GLU A 212 -0.16 33.55 18.93
CA GLU A 212 -1.32 33.08 19.67
C GLU A 212 -2.24 32.21 18.80
N LEU A 213 -2.48 32.59 17.54
CA LEU A 213 -3.20 31.75 16.57
C LEU A 213 -2.48 30.43 16.30
N LEU A 214 -1.16 30.45 16.17
CA LEU A 214 -0.36 29.24 15.98
C LEU A 214 -0.50 28.29 17.18
N GLU A 215 -0.43 28.81 18.41
CA GLU A 215 -0.61 28.05 19.64
C GLU A 215 -2.00 27.40 19.69
N VAL A 216 -3.06 28.19 19.43
CA VAL A 216 -4.44 27.70 19.44
C VAL A 216 -4.66 26.64 18.36
N TYR A 217 -4.17 26.86 17.13
CA TYR A 217 -4.31 25.86 16.07
C TYR A 217 -3.52 24.58 16.31
N ARG A 218 -2.39 24.64 17.00
CA ARG A 218 -1.65 23.46 17.45
C ARG A 218 -2.44 22.68 18.48
N ALA A 219 -3.03 23.36 19.47
CA ALA A 219 -3.86 22.72 20.49
C ALA A 219 -5.12 22.06 19.89
N MET A 220 -5.65 22.60 18.79
CA MET A 220 -6.74 22.00 18.01
C MET A 220 -6.31 20.84 17.11
N GLY A 221 -5.01 20.57 16.95
CA GLY A 221 -4.50 19.64 15.94
C GLY A 221 -4.72 20.10 14.49
N ASN A 222 -5.06 21.38 14.27
CA ASN A 222 -5.30 21.92 12.93
C ASN A 222 -3.96 22.26 12.25
N ALA A 223 -3.35 21.24 11.67
CA ALA A 223 -2.04 21.32 11.05
C ALA A 223 -2.01 22.24 9.80
N ALA A 224 -3.14 22.39 9.09
CA ALA A 224 -3.23 23.25 7.91
C ALA A 224 -3.21 24.75 8.29
N LYS A 225 -4.04 25.16 9.25
CA LYS A 225 -4.04 26.53 9.75
C LYS A 225 -2.74 26.88 10.49
N SER A 226 -2.18 25.93 11.26
CA SER A 226 -0.86 26.09 11.89
C SER A 226 0.24 26.36 10.85
N ALA A 227 0.25 25.62 9.73
CA ALA A 227 1.20 25.85 8.64
C ALA A 227 1.02 27.23 8.00
N SER A 228 -0.22 27.68 7.82
CA SER A 228 -0.52 29.02 7.32
C SER A 228 0.01 30.12 8.25
N MET A 229 -0.13 29.96 9.57
CA MET A 229 0.41 30.94 10.54
C MET A 229 1.93 30.96 10.51
N LEU A 230 2.58 29.79 10.50
CA LEU A 230 4.04 29.69 10.37
C LEU A 230 4.54 30.31 9.05
N GLN A 231 3.84 30.12 7.93
CA GLN A 231 4.17 30.78 6.66
C GLN A 231 4.10 32.31 6.74
N LYS A 232 3.14 32.87 7.47
CA LYS A 232 3.07 34.33 7.70
C LYS A 232 4.21 34.78 8.63
N LEU A 233 4.47 34.04 9.70
CA LEU A 233 5.51 34.34 10.67
C LEU A 233 6.92 34.33 10.05
N VAL A 234 7.26 33.35 9.19
CA VAL A 234 8.56 33.33 8.49
C VAL A 234 8.69 34.43 7.44
N LYS A 235 7.59 34.96 6.91
CA LYS A 235 7.63 36.13 6.01
C LYS A 235 7.89 37.42 6.77
N LEU A 236 7.32 37.57 7.97
CA LEU A 236 7.55 38.72 8.84
C LEU A 236 8.96 38.71 9.43
N ASN A 237 9.45 37.53 9.84
CA ASN A 237 10.78 37.34 10.41
C ASN A 237 11.58 36.28 9.65
N PRO A 238 12.13 36.60 8.47
CA PRO A 238 12.86 35.64 7.65
C PRO A 238 14.12 35.08 8.32
N ASP A 239 14.72 35.80 9.27
CA ASP A 239 15.98 35.40 9.91
C ASP A 239 15.78 34.49 11.13
N ASN A 240 14.54 34.33 11.60
CA ASN A 240 14.23 33.40 12.68
C ASN A 240 14.20 31.95 12.14
N LEU A 241 15.34 31.27 12.23
CA LEU A 241 15.53 29.91 11.71
C LEU A 241 14.60 28.89 12.38
N ASP A 242 14.23 29.08 13.65
CA ASP A 242 13.37 28.14 14.38
C ASP A 242 11.97 28.07 13.78
N LEU A 243 11.46 29.20 13.26
CA LEU A 243 10.17 29.22 12.56
C LEU A 243 10.21 28.42 11.25
N TRP A 244 11.31 28.50 10.52
CA TRP A 244 11.50 27.70 9.30
C TRP A 244 11.58 26.21 9.60
N PHE A 245 12.33 25.81 10.63
CA PHE A 245 12.40 24.41 11.05
C PHE A 245 11.06 23.88 11.55
N GLN A 246 10.30 24.68 12.32
CA GLN A 246 8.95 24.31 12.74
C GLN A 246 7.99 24.15 11.56
N LEU A 247 8.11 24.99 10.53
CA LEU A 247 7.32 24.86 9.30
C LEU A 247 7.71 23.62 8.50
N ALA A 248 9.00 23.30 8.43
CA ALA A 248 9.50 22.10 7.76
C ALA A 248 9.01 20.81 8.46
N ASP A 249 9.19 20.70 9.78
CA ASP A 249 8.71 19.57 10.60
C ASP A 249 7.20 19.36 10.45
N LEU A 250 6.44 20.44 10.39
CA LEU A 250 5.00 20.36 10.19
C LEU A 250 4.63 19.81 8.81
N TYR A 251 5.37 20.15 7.75
CA TYR A 251 5.16 19.56 6.43
C TYR A 251 5.67 18.12 6.32
N GLU A 252 6.76 17.78 6.99
CA GLU A 252 7.28 16.41 7.09
C GLU A 252 6.24 15.49 7.72
N LYS A 253 5.67 15.88 8.88
CA LYS A 253 4.58 15.14 9.56
C LYS A 253 3.32 14.98 8.71
N GLN A 254 3.06 15.93 7.81
CA GLN A 254 1.93 15.86 6.86
C GLN A 254 2.24 15.06 5.60
N GLY A 255 3.49 14.59 5.40
CA GLY A 255 3.94 13.96 4.16
C GLY A 255 3.95 14.90 2.95
N LYS A 256 3.93 16.23 3.17
CA LYS A 256 3.86 17.26 2.13
C LYS A 256 5.27 17.59 1.60
N LEU A 257 5.90 16.60 0.98
CA LEU A 257 7.30 16.64 0.52
C LEU A 257 7.61 17.85 -0.38
N LYS A 258 6.69 18.25 -1.27
CA LYS A 258 6.92 19.39 -2.17
C LYS A 258 6.99 20.72 -1.43
N GLN A 259 6.13 20.90 -0.42
CA GLN A 259 6.11 22.10 0.41
C GLN A 259 7.32 22.13 1.34
N GLU A 260 7.67 21.00 1.94
CA GLU A 260 8.87 20.84 2.75
C GLU A 260 10.15 21.22 1.98
N ILE A 261 10.29 20.73 0.74
CA ILE A 261 11.41 21.12 -0.15
C ILE A 261 11.47 22.64 -0.32
N LYS A 262 10.34 23.32 -0.60
CA LYS A 262 10.31 24.78 -0.78
C LYS A 262 10.75 25.52 0.48
N VAL A 263 10.38 25.02 1.66
CA VAL A 263 10.77 25.59 2.96
C VAL A 263 12.28 25.46 3.13
N TYR A 264 12.86 24.28 2.90
CA TYR A 264 14.31 24.08 3.01
C TYR A 264 15.11 24.84 1.93
N GLU A 265 14.61 24.95 0.70
CA GLU A 265 15.20 25.77 -0.36
C GLU A 265 15.28 27.25 0.05
N ALA A 266 14.20 27.79 0.64
CA ALA A 266 14.15 29.15 1.13
C ALA A 266 15.02 29.35 2.40
N LEU A 267 15.10 28.35 3.28
CA LEU A 267 15.92 28.39 4.48
C LEU A 267 17.43 28.35 4.16
N LEU A 268 17.84 27.57 3.16
CA LEU A 268 19.24 27.32 2.80
C LEU A 268 20.16 28.57 2.72
N PRO A 269 19.81 29.68 2.05
CA PRO A 269 20.67 30.86 1.99
C PRO A 269 20.86 31.54 3.35
N ARG A 270 19.92 31.37 4.30
CA ARG A 270 19.87 32.03 5.61
C ARG A 270 20.65 31.28 6.69
N VAL A 271 20.89 29.98 6.50
CA VAL A 271 21.56 29.16 7.51
C VAL A 271 23.07 29.36 7.48
N PRO A 272 23.74 29.50 8.65
CA PRO A 272 25.19 29.52 8.74
C PRO A 272 25.85 28.34 8.01
N LYS A 273 27.01 28.57 7.38
CA LYS A 273 27.74 27.56 6.58
C LYS A 273 27.86 26.20 7.28
N LYS A 274 28.14 26.19 8.60
CA LYS A 274 28.28 24.96 9.41
C LYS A 274 27.02 24.08 9.41
N ARG A 275 25.82 24.65 9.32
CA ARG A 275 24.54 23.92 9.31
C ARG A 275 24.04 23.60 7.89
N ARG A 276 24.73 24.05 6.84
CA ARG A 276 24.33 23.75 5.44
C ARG A 276 24.50 22.28 5.08
N LEU A 277 25.43 21.58 5.72
CA LEU A 277 25.65 20.14 5.50
C LEU A 277 24.37 19.33 5.72
N ASP A 278 23.70 19.53 6.86
CA ASP A 278 22.47 18.81 7.19
C ASP A 278 21.32 19.16 6.24
N LEU A 279 21.22 20.44 5.84
CA LEU A 279 20.24 20.87 4.84
C LEU A 279 20.50 20.27 3.46
N TYR A 280 21.75 20.22 2.99
CA TYR A 280 22.08 19.58 1.72
C TYR A 280 21.75 18.08 1.74
N LYS A 281 22.02 17.39 2.86
CA LYS A 281 21.64 15.98 3.04
C LYS A 281 20.12 15.80 3.01
N THR A 282 19.39 16.65 3.73
CA THR A 282 17.92 16.62 3.81
C THR A 282 17.29 16.91 2.45
N LEU A 283 17.68 17.99 1.77
CA LEU A 283 17.22 18.31 0.42
C LEU A 283 17.59 17.21 -0.58
N GLY A 284 18.79 16.64 -0.50
CA GLY A 284 19.20 15.49 -1.31
C GLY A 284 18.27 14.29 -1.14
N TYR A 285 17.89 13.99 0.10
CA TYR A 285 16.92 12.94 0.43
C TYR A 285 15.52 13.25 -0.11
N LEU A 286 15.00 14.46 0.14
CA LEU A 286 13.67 14.86 -0.30
C LEU A 286 13.54 14.90 -1.83
N TYR A 287 14.55 15.41 -2.55
CA TYR A 287 14.57 15.33 -4.01
C TYR A 287 14.67 13.89 -4.51
N SER A 288 15.42 13.02 -3.84
CA SER A 288 15.46 11.59 -4.18
C SER A 288 14.09 10.92 -3.99
N LYS A 289 13.34 11.29 -2.94
CA LYS A 289 11.98 10.79 -2.68
C LYS A 289 10.95 11.31 -3.68
N THR A 290 11.12 12.53 -4.16
CA THR A 290 10.26 13.16 -5.18
C THR A 290 10.72 12.92 -6.61
N HIS A 291 11.64 11.96 -6.82
CA HIS A 291 12.17 11.57 -8.13
C HIS A 291 12.89 12.68 -8.92
N GLN A 292 13.28 13.78 -8.27
CA GLN A 292 14.08 14.86 -8.85
C GLN A 292 15.58 14.49 -8.80
N THR A 293 15.97 13.44 -9.53
CA THR A 293 17.29 12.80 -9.46
C THR A 293 18.45 13.79 -9.62
N ASP A 294 18.38 14.73 -10.56
CA ASP A 294 19.47 15.69 -10.81
C ASP A 294 19.66 16.68 -9.65
N LYS A 295 18.57 17.19 -9.09
CA LYS A 295 18.63 18.06 -7.91
C LYS A 295 19.13 17.30 -6.68
N ALA A 296 18.69 16.05 -6.52
CA ALA A 296 19.17 15.18 -5.44
C ALA A 296 20.69 14.98 -5.51
N ILE A 297 21.21 14.65 -6.71
CA ILE A 297 22.65 14.52 -6.95
C ILE A 297 23.36 15.83 -6.65
N SER A 298 22.86 16.97 -7.14
CA SER A 298 23.47 18.28 -6.89
C SER A 298 23.59 18.60 -5.40
N MET A 299 22.52 18.37 -4.61
CA MET A 299 22.54 18.61 -3.17
C MET A 299 23.50 17.67 -2.45
N TYR A 300 23.49 16.38 -2.79
CA TYR A 300 24.41 15.43 -2.18
C TYR A 300 25.88 15.69 -2.57
N LEU A 301 26.18 16.17 -3.78
CA LEU A 301 27.55 16.60 -4.13
C LEU A 301 28.00 17.83 -3.32
N LYS A 302 27.09 18.77 -3.04
CA LYS A 302 27.39 19.89 -2.13
C LYS A 302 27.65 19.41 -0.70
N ALA A 303 26.89 18.43 -0.22
CA ALA A 303 27.16 17.78 1.07
C ALA A 303 28.53 17.05 1.05
N GLU A 304 28.89 16.41 -0.07
CA GLU A 304 30.13 15.63 -0.21
C GLU A 304 31.38 16.51 -0.17
N ALA A 305 31.28 17.71 -0.74
CA ALA A 305 32.34 18.70 -0.65
C ALA A 305 32.61 19.17 0.80
N MET A 306 31.60 19.09 1.68
CA MET A 306 31.69 19.51 3.08
C MET A 306 32.07 18.36 4.02
N ASP A 307 31.58 17.14 3.76
CA ASP A 307 31.88 15.95 4.54
C ASP A 307 32.21 14.75 3.63
N LYS A 308 33.52 14.43 3.58
CA LYS A 308 34.05 13.31 2.81
C LYS A 308 34.08 11.98 3.59
N LYS A 309 33.47 11.92 4.78
CA LYS A 309 33.48 10.74 5.68
C LYS A 309 32.11 10.10 5.85
N ASP A 310 31.05 10.65 5.26
CA ASP A 310 29.71 10.08 5.34
C ASP A 310 29.49 8.95 4.30
N VAL A 311 29.42 7.71 4.79
CA VAL A 311 29.18 6.51 3.97
C VAL A 311 27.79 6.52 3.33
N ASN A 312 26.77 7.00 4.06
CA ASN A 312 25.38 7.00 3.58
C ASN A 312 25.24 7.96 2.39
N LEU A 313 25.98 9.07 2.43
CA LEU A 313 26.03 10.03 1.34
C LEU A 313 26.55 9.40 0.04
N TYR A 314 27.66 8.67 0.11
CA TYR A 314 28.23 7.97 -1.04
C TYR A 314 27.31 6.87 -1.57
N TYR A 315 26.65 6.11 -0.68
CA TYR A 315 25.67 5.11 -1.09
C TYR A 315 24.46 5.74 -1.81
N ASN A 316 23.96 6.88 -1.32
CA ASN A 316 22.85 7.61 -1.92
C ASN A 316 23.25 8.19 -3.30
N LEU A 317 24.42 8.82 -3.42
CA LEU A 317 24.96 9.30 -4.69
C LEU A 317 25.10 8.16 -5.70
N ALA A 318 25.65 7.02 -5.28
CA ALA A 318 25.78 5.87 -6.16
C ALA A 318 24.43 5.36 -6.67
N THR A 319 23.45 5.22 -5.78
CA THR A 319 22.10 4.78 -6.14
C THR A 319 21.41 5.77 -7.11
N LEU A 320 21.63 7.07 -6.94
CA LEU A 320 21.09 8.09 -7.85
C LEU A 320 21.78 8.07 -9.21
N TYR A 321 23.10 7.89 -9.27
CA TYR A 321 23.82 7.75 -10.54
C TYR A 321 23.46 6.46 -11.27
N GLU A 322 23.20 5.36 -10.54
CA GLU A 322 22.67 4.12 -11.12
C GLU A 322 21.28 4.35 -11.75
N LYS A 323 20.37 5.03 -11.05
CA LYS A 323 19.06 5.42 -11.60
C LYS A 323 19.17 6.31 -12.84
N LYS A 324 20.19 7.18 -12.90
CA LYS A 324 20.49 8.03 -14.06
C LYS A 324 21.16 7.25 -15.21
N GLY A 325 21.49 5.97 -15.01
CA GLY A 325 22.22 5.16 -16.00
C GLY A 325 23.72 5.42 -16.06
N ASN A 326 24.25 6.34 -15.24
CA ASN A 326 25.69 6.62 -15.17
C ASN A 326 26.39 5.61 -14.24
N LYS A 327 26.65 4.43 -14.79
CA LYS A 327 27.24 3.29 -14.06
C LYS A 327 28.68 3.53 -13.59
N GLU A 328 29.42 4.45 -14.21
CA GLU A 328 30.80 4.74 -13.81
C GLU A 328 30.85 5.54 -12.51
N LYS A 329 30.06 6.63 -12.43
CA LYS A 329 29.95 7.41 -11.19
C LYS A 329 29.32 6.59 -10.07
N ALA A 330 28.35 5.74 -10.38
CA ALA A 330 27.77 4.83 -9.38
C ALA A 330 28.83 3.95 -8.72
N ASP A 331 29.71 3.33 -9.52
CA ASP A 331 30.80 2.48 -9.01
C ASP A 331 31.86 3.27 -8.25
N LEU A 332 32.19 4.48 -8.72
CA LEU A 332 33.13 5.37 -8.03
C LEU A 332 32.64 5.66 -6.61
N PHE A 333 31.39 6.09 -6.46
CA PHE A 333 30.83 6.41 -5.14
C PHE A 333 30.62 5.16 -4.27
N LEU A 334 30.23 4.01 -4.83
CA LEU A 334 30.22 2.75 -4.07
C LEU A 334 31.61 2.36 -3.58
N SER A 335 32.65 2.55 -4.40
CA SER A 335 34.03 2.27 -4.02
C SER A 335 34.48 3.19 -2.88
N LYS A 336 34.15 4.48 -2.93
CA LYS A 336 34.37 5.41 -1.81
C LYS A 336 33.65 4.95 -0.53
N ALA A 337 32.38 4.56 -0.61
CA ALA A 337 31.62 4.06 0.53
C ALA A 337 32.27 2.82 1.17
N VAL A 338 32.69 1.85 0.34
CA VAL A 338 33.35 0.62 0.79
C VAL A 338 34.74 0.88 1.39
N ASN A 339 35.49 1.84 0.85
CA ASN A 339 36.81 2.22 1.37
C ASN A 339 36.70 2.92 2.73
N LEU A 340 35.71 3.81 2.90
CA LEU A 340 35.47 4.49 4.17
C LEU A 340 35.02 3.54 5.27
N ARG A 341 34.10 2.63 4.96
CA ARG A 341 33.63 1.62 5.91
C ARG A 341 33.75 0.24 5.30
N PRO A 342 34.92 -0.41 5.48
CA PRO A 342 35.14 -1.77 5.02
C PRO A 342 34.13 -2.80 5.57
N GLY A 343 33.41 -2.47 6.65
CA GLY A 343 32.34 -3.29 7.22
C GLY A 343 30.95 -3.08 6.64
N ASP A 344 30.71 -2.13 5.74
CA ASP A 344 29.39 -1.95 5.14
C ASP A 344 29.11 -3.03 4.09
N ILE A 345 28.33 -4.02 4.52
CA ILE A 345 27.98 -5.19 3.70
C ILE A 345 27.07 -4.79 2.53
N ASN A 346 26.16 -3.83 2.71
CA ASN A 346 25.19 -3.46 1.68
C ASN A 346 25.90 -2.77 0.50
N SER A 347 26.79 -1.81 0.79
CA SER A 347 27.61 -1.17 -0.24
C SER A 347 28.50 -2.17 -0.97
N ARG A 348 29.10 -3.15 -0.26
CA ARG A 348 29.91 -4.19 -0.90
C ARG A 348 29.10 -5.12 -1.81
N ILE A 349 27.92 -5.55 -1.40
CA ILE A 349 27.04 -6.39 -2.24
C ILE A 349 26.63 -5.62 -3.50
N LYS A 350 26.26 -4.34 -3.37
CA LYS A 350 25.91 -3.51 -4.52
C LYS A 350 27.08 -3.30 -5.48
N LEU A 351 28.26 -3.02 -4.94
CA LEU A 351 29.47 -2.90 -5.75
C LEU A 351 29.76 -4.21 -6.49
N ALA A 352 29.69 -5.35 -5.80
CA ALA A 352 29.86 -6.66 -6.42
C ALA A 352 28.82 -6.92 -7.51
N GLU A 353 27.55 -6.59 -7.29
CA GLU A 353 26.49 -6.75 -8.28
C GLU A 353 26.76 -5.93 -9.55
N SER A 354 27.21 -4.68 -9.41
CA SER A 354 27.62 -3.84 -10.55
C SER A 354 28.83 -4.43 -11.28
N LEU A 355 29.85 -4.88 -10.55
CA LEU A 355 31.04 -5.52 -11.11
C LEU A 355 30.68 -6.80 -11.89
N VAL A 356 29.74 -7.61 -11.40
CA VAL A 356 29.22 -8.79 -12.14
C VAL A 356 28.55 -8.39 -13.44
N LYS A 357 27.73 -7.34 -13.45
CA LYS A 357 27.06 -6.82 -14.66
C LYS A 357 28.08 -6.32 -15.69
N LYS A 358 29.20 -5.75 -15.25
CA LYS A 358 30.30 -5.26 -16.10
C LYS A 358 31.31 -6.33 -16.52
N GLY A 359 31.13 -7.59 -16.10
CA GLY A 359 32.07 -8.68 -16.41
C GLY A 359 33.37 -8.64 -15.59
N ARG A 360 33.51 -7.74 -14.62
CA ARG A 360 34.68 -7.65 -13.71
C ARG A 360 34.58 -8.71 -12.59
N LEU A 361 34.56 -9.98 -13.00
CA LEU A 361 34.21 -11.12 -12.12
C LEU A 361 35.20 -11.30 -10.95
N LYS A 362 36.51 -11.14 -11.19
CA LYS A 362 37.54 -11.29 -10.13
C LYS A 362 37.37 -10.28 -9.01
N GLU A 363 37.04 -9.04 -9.36
CA GLU A 363 36.83 -7.97 -8.37
C GLU A 363 35.53 -8.17 -7.61
N ALA A 364 34.46 -8.58 -8.30
CA ALA A 364 33.20 -8.93 -7.65
C ALA A 364 33.38 -10.06 -6.63
N ASP A 365 34.12 -11.12 -7.00
CA ASP A 365 34.42 -12.26 -6.12
C ASP A 365 35.22 -11.83 -4.88
N LYS A 366 36.18 -10.90 -5.04
CA LYS A 366 36.91 -10.31 -3.91
C LYS A 366 35.97 -9.58 -2.95
N GLN A 367 35.03 -8.78 -3.46
CA GLN A 367 34.06 -8.07 -2.62
C GLN A 367 33.10 -9.04 -1.90
N LEU A 368 32.57 -10.04 -2.60
CA LEU A 368 31.64 -11.03 -2.05
C LEU A 368 32.32 -11.95 -1.03
N SER A 369 33.59 -12.29 -1.24
CA SER A 369 34.38 -13.04 -0.26
C SER A 369 34.48 -12.32 1.08
N GLN A 370 34.65 -10.98 1.07
CA GLN A 370 34.65 -10.18 2.29
C GLN A 370 33.26 -10.14 2.96
N VAL A 371 32.19 -10.12 2.16
CA VAL A 371 30.82 -10.22 2.66
C VAL A 371 30.58 -11.57 3.33
N LEU A 372 30.95 -12.68 2.66
CA LEU A 372 30.72 -14.04 3.16
C LEU A 372 31.62 -14.40 4.35
N LYS A 373 32.78 -13.73 4.54
CA LYS A 373 33.56 -13.84 5.79
C LYS A 373 32.79 -13.34 7.01
N LYS A 374 32.01 -12.25 6.86
CA LYS A 374 31.24 -11.64 7.96
C LYS A 374 29.81 -12.20 8.09
N LYS A 375 29.17 -12.51 6.96
CA LYS A 375 27.84 -13.10 6.89
C LYS A 375 27.87 -14.35 6.01
N PRO A 376 28.31 -15.51 6.55
CA PRO A 376 28.46 -16.74 5.80
C PRO A 376 27.18 -17.21 5.09
N ASN A 377 26.02 -16.88 5.66
CA ASN A 377 24.69 -17.31 5.18
C ASN A 377 23.95 -16.19 4.42
N SER A 378 24.66 -15.17 3.92
CA SER A 378 24.03 -14.13 3.10
C SER A 378 23.58 -14.71 1.75
N VAL A 379 22.30 -15.04 1.61
CA VAL A 379 21.72 -15.62 0.38
C VAL A 379 22.03 -14.78 -0.85
N LYS A 380 21.86 -13.45 -0.78
CA LYS A 380 22.17 -12.56 -1.91
C LYS A 380 23.64 -12.64 -2.33
N ALA A 381 24.56 -12.70 -1.37
CA ALA A 381 25.99 -12.83 -1.67
C ALA A 381 26.34 -14.22 -2.22
N LEU A 382 25.72 -15.28 -1.69
CA LEU A 382 25.88 -16.65 -2.17
C LEU A 382 25.38 -16.79 -3.62
N LEU A 383 24.21 -16.23 -3.97
CA LEU A 383 23.68 -16.25 -5.33
C LEU A 383 24.53 -15.47 -6.33
N LEU A 384 25.06 -14.29 -5.92
CA LEU A 384 25.98 -13.54 -6.78
C LEU A 384 27.31 -14.30 -6.98
N THR A 385 27.80 -14.98 -5.93
CA THR A 385 29.00 -15.82 -6.02
C THR A 385 28.75 -17.02 -6.94
N MET A 386 27.60 -17.69 -6.80
CA MET A 386 27.16 -18.78 -7.67
C MET A 386 27.20 -18.35 -9.15
N LYS A 387 26.59 -17.21 -9.48
CA LYS A 387 26.59 -16.66 -10.84
C LYS A 387 28.00 -16.36 -11.38
N ILE A 388 28.91 -15.91 -10.52
CA ILE A 388 30.32 -15.69 -10.90
C ILE A 388 31.00 -17.02 -11.21
N LEU A 389 30.85 -18.02 -10.32
CA LEU A 389 31.51 -19.31 -10.45
C LEU A 389 30.99 -20.12 -11.65
N GLU A 390 29.69 -20.04 -11.94
CA GLU A 390 29.09 -20.61 -13.17
C GLU A 390 29.73 -20.02 -14.43
N LYS A 391 29.90 -18.69 -14.49
CA LYS A 391 30.56 -18.01 -15.62
C LYS A 391 32.05 -18.35 -15.73
N GLN A 392 32.71 -18.62 -14.61
CA GLN A 392 34.12 -18.99 -14.58
C GLN A 392 34.36 -20.49 -14.84
N GLY A 393 33.30 -21.31 -14.81
CA GLY A 393 33.42 -22.76 -14.88
C GLY A 393 34.06 -23.40 -13.64
N ASP A 394 34.15 -22.68 -12.51
CA ASP A 394 34.73 -23.20 -11.26
C ASP A 394 33.72 -24.09 -10.53
N LYS A 395 33.60 -25.32 -11.05
CA LYS A 395 32.69 -26.35 -10.54
C LYS A 395 33.01 -26.72 -9.08
N THR A 396 34.26 -26.63 -8.65
CA THR A 396 34.69 -27.04 -7.30
C THR A 396 34.17 -26.07 -6.24
N ARG A 397 34.39 -24.76 -6.42
CA ARG A 397 33.84 -23.75 -5.50
C ARG A 397 32.32 -23.69 -5.58
N LEU A 398 31.75 -23.88 -6.77
CA LEU A 398 30.30 -23.82 -7.00
C LEU A 398 29.54 -24.85 -6.16
N LYS A 399 30.06 -26.08 -6.03
CA LYS A 399 29.49 -27.09 -5.12
C LYS A 399 29.38 -26.60 -3.68
N GLY A 400 30.43 -25.93 -3.18
CA GLY A 400 30.44 -25.38 -1.84
C GLY A 400 29.32 -24.34 -1.64
N ILE A 401 29.08 -23.52 -2.66
CA ILE A 401 27.98 -22.53 -2.64
C ILE A 401 26.61 -23.21 -2.67
N TYR A 402 26.39 -24.21 -3.54
CA TYR A 402 25.12 -24.96 -3.54
C TYR A 402 24.85 -25.66 -2.20
N ARG A 403 25.86 -26.27 -1.57
CA ARG A 403 25.70 -26.88 -0.22
C ARG A 403 25.31 -25.83 0.83
N LYS A 404 25.91 -24.64 0.79
CA LYS A 404 25.53 -23.54 1.69
C LYS A 404 24.10 -23.07 1.45
N LEU A 405 23.69 -22.87 0.19
CA LEU A 405 22.33 -22.50 -0.16
C LEU A 405 21.32 -23.58 0.29
N LEU A 406 21.66 -24.86 0.11
CA LEU A 406 20.83 -25.98 0.55
C LEU A 406 20.76 -26.11 2.08
N SER A 407 21.79 -25.68 2.82
CA SER A 407 21.73 -25.63 4.29
C SER A 407 20.76 -24.55 4.81
N ILE A 408 20.51 -23.51 4.00
CA ILE A 408 19.59 -22.41 4.32
C ILE A 408 18.15 -22.79 3.93
N ASP A 409 17.97 -23.33 2.72
CA ASP A 409 16.69 -23.86 2.24
C ASP A 409 16.85 -25.33 1.80
N PRO A 410 16.63 -26.29 2.72
CA PRO A 410 16.81 -27.71 2.44
C PRO A 410 15.86 -28.28 1.40
N ASN A 411 14.78 -27.60 1.04
CA ASN A 411 13.71 -28.12 0.19
C ASN A 411 13.66 -27.47 -1.20
N ASN A 412 14.64 -26.63 -1.51
CA ASN A 412 14.82 -25.99 -2.81
C ASN A 412 15.17 -27.02 -3.89
N ASP A 413 14.19 -27.37 -4.73
CA ASP A 413 14.32 -28.38 -5.77
C ASP A 413 15.31 -27.98 -6.88
N VAL A 414 15.36 -26.70 -7.24
CA VAL A 414 16.34 -26.16 -8.22
C VAL A 414 17.77 -26.40 -7.73
N ILE A 415 18.08 -26.05 -6.48
CA ILE A 415 19.41 -26.24 -5.91
C ILE A 415 19.73 -27.72 -5.74
N ILE A 416 18.76 -28.54 -5.32
CA ILE A 416 18.93 -30.01 -5.20
C ILE A 416 19.29 -30.62 -6.56
N TYR A 417 18.55 -30.29 -7.61
CA TYR A 417 18.79 -30.80 -8.96
C TYR A 417 20.15 -30.35 -9.49
N ASN A 418 20.44 -29.04 -9.45
CA ASN A 418 21.70 -28.49 -9.97
C ASN A 418 22.92 -29.04 -9.21
N LEU A 419 22.83 -29.21 -7.89
CA LEU A 419 23.89 -29.85 -7.12
C LEU A 419 24.06 -31.33 -7.50
N ALA A 420 22.96 -32.06 -7.71
CA ALA A 420 23.02 -33.46 -8.13
C ALA A 420 23.74 -33.62 -9.48
N VAL A 421 23.37 -32.80 -10.47
CA VAL A 421 24.00 -32.76 -11.79
C VAL A 421 25.47 -32.37 -11.66
N LEU A 422 25.79 -31.34 -10.89
CA LEU A 422 27.16 -30.90 -10.70
C LEU A 422 28.04 -31.97 -10.03
N GLU A 423 27.53 -32.68 -9.04
CA GLU A 423 28.23 -33.82 -8.41
C GLU A 423 28.42 -34.99 -9.38
N TYR A 424 27.44 -35.24 -10.26
CA TYR A 424 27.54 -36.24 -11.32
C TYR A 424 28.64 -35.88 -12.35
N GLU A 425 28.62 -34.67 -12.89
CA GLU A 425 29.57 -34.20 -13.92
C GLU A 425 31.03 -34.15 -13.46
N THR A 426 31.23 -33.90 -12.16
CA THR A 426 32.57 -33.80 -11.56
C THR A 426 33.08 -35.14 -11.02
N ASN A 427 32.45 -36.24 -11.43
CA ASN A 427 32.80 -37.62 -11.09
C ASN A 427 32.59 -38.01 -9.61
N TYR A 428 31.79 -37.25 -8.85
CA TYR A 428 31.35 -37.62 -7.50
C TYR A 428 29.99 -38.35 -7.55
N ILE A 429 29.91 -39.32 -8.47
CA ILE A 429 28.70 -40.02 -8.93
C ILE A 429 27.89 -40.64 -7.78
N THR A 430 28.55 -41.14 -6.73
CA THR A 430 27.81 -41.73 -5.58
C THR A 430 27.11 -40.67 -4.73
N ARG A 431 27.65 -39.45 -4.66
CA ARG A 431 27.07 -38.36 -3.85
C ARG A 431 25.85 -37.72 -4.51
N SER A 432 25.68 -37.84 -5.83
CA SER A 432 24.52 -37.28 -6.54
C SER A 432 23.23 -38.07 -6.33
N ILE A 433 23.32 -39.40 -6.10
CA ILE A 433 22.17 -40.30 -5.91
C ILE A 433 21.14 -39.80 -4.89
N PRO A 434 21.50 -39.44 -3.63
CA PRO A 434 20.52 -38.97 -2.66
C PRO A 434 19.82 -37.68 -3.10
N TYR A 435 20.52 -36.78 -3.81
CA TYR A 435 19.92 -35.55 -4.31
C TYR A 435 18.94 -35.82 -5.46
N PHE A 436 19.31 -36.65 -6.44
CA PHE A 436 18.38 -37.06 -7.50
C PHE A 436 17.15 -37.78 -6.94
N LYS A 437 17.33 -38.69 -5.97
CA LYS A 437 16.19 -39.35 -5.29
C LYS A 437 15.30 -38.35 -4.56
N LYS A 438 15.90 -37.37 -3.87
CA LYS A 438 15.14 -36.33 -3.16
C LYS A 438 14.35 -35.45 -4.13
N TYR A 439 14.93 -35.09 -5.27
CA TYR A 439 14.27 -34.35 -6.34
C TYR A 439 13.08 -35.12 -6.92
N LEU A 440 13.28 -36.39 -7.26
CA LEU A 440 12.22 -37.26 -7.82
C LEU A 440 11.04 -37.50 -6.88
N LYS A 441 11.19 -37.31 -5.55
CA LYS A 441 10.03 -37.36 -4.64
C LYS A 441 8.97 -36.30 -4.99
N LYS A 442 9.39 -35.13 -5.48
CA LYS A 442 8.49 -34.05 -5.95
C LYS A 442 8.23 -34.12 -7.45
N HIS A 443 9.20 -34.61 -8.22
CA HIS A 443 9.18 -34.64 -9.69
C HIS A 443 9.26 -36.07 -10.25
N PRO A 444 8.30 -36.97 -9.94
CA PRO A 444 8.42 -38.41 -10.21
C PRO A 444 8.35 -38.79 -11.70
N ARG A 445 8.09 -37.83 -12.60
CA ARG A 445 7.99 -38.04 -14.04
C ARG A 445 9.12 -37.39 -14.82
N ASP A 446 10.13 -36.84 -14.14
CA ASP A 446 11.28 -36.23 -14.79
C ASP A 446 12.24 -37.29 -15.36
N ILE A 447 12.15 -37.49 -16.67
CA ILE A 447 12.87 -38.54 -17.39
C ILE A 447 14.38 -38.33 -17.30
N GLU A 448 14.87 -37.10 -17.40
CA GLU A 448 16.31 -36.81 -17.38
C GLU A 448 16.94 -37.20 -16.03
N THR A 449 16.27 -36.91 -14.90
CA THR A 449 16.75 -37.38 -13.60
C THR A 449 16.76 -38.91 -13.50
N HIS A 450 15.77 -39.60 -14.06
CA HIS A 450 15.79 -41.06 -14.16
C HIS A 450 16.95 -41.56 -15.04
N ARG A 451 17.32 -40.86 -16.12
CA ARG A 451 18.50 -41.20 -16.93
C ARG A 451 19.79 -41.08 -16.15
N PHE A 452 19.96 -40.00 -15.37
CA PHE A 452 21.14 -39.87 -14.51
C PHE A 452 21.23 -41.06 -13.54
N LEU A 453 20.14 -41.41 -12.86
CA LEU A 453 20.13 -42.58 -11.96
C LEU A 453 20.40 -43.90 -12.69
N PHE A 454 19.80 -44.11 -13.87
CA PHE A 454 20.08 -45.26 -14.72
C PHE A 454 21.56 -45.39 -15.05
N ASP A 455 22.18 -44.31 -15.54
CA ASP A 455 23.60 -44.31 -15.91
C ASP A 455 24.50 -44.53 -14.69
N ILE A 456 24.18 -43.87 -13.56
CA ILE A 456 24.89 -44.06 -12.29
C ILE A 456 24.85 -45.54 -11.87
N TYR A 457 23.67 -46.15 -11.82
CA TYR A 457 23.53 -47.54 -11.40
C TYR A 457 24.17 -48.52 -12.37
N ARG A 458 24.10 -48.24 -13.68
CA ARG A 458 24.77 -49.01 -14.72
C ARG A 458 26.29 -48.99 -14.54
N ARG A 459 26.90 -47.82 -14.37
CA ARG A 459 28.36 -47.68 -14.11
C ARG A 459 28.79 -48.36 -12.83
N LYS A 460 27.94 -48.32 -11.80
CA LYS A 460 28.19 -49.00 -10.51
C LYS A 460 27.88 -50.50 -10.53
N LYS A 461 27.50 -51.07 -11.68
CA LYS A 461 27.09 -52.49 -11.83
C LYS A 461 25.93 -52.90 -10.91
N GLN A 462 25.10 -51.94 -10.50
CA GLN A 462 23.88 -52.18 -9.70
C GLN A 462 22.72 -52.50 -10.64
N SER A 463 22.78 -53.68 -11.26
CA SER A 463 21.90 -54.06 -12.39
C SER A 463 20.40 -53.99 -12.08
N ASP A 464 19.99 -54.32 -10.85
CA ASP A 464 18.58 -54.30 -10.44
C ASP A 464 18.01 -52.89 -10.36
N LEU A 465 18.77 -51.96 -9.79
CA LEU A 465 18.38 -50.55 -9.71
C LEU A 465 18.40 -49.91 -11.09
N ALA A 466 19.43 -50.19 -11.91
CA ALA A 466 19.47 -49.73 -13.30
C ALA A 466 18.28 -50.26 -14.10
N LEU A 467 17.91 -51.54 -13.96
CA LEU A 467 16.73 -52.10 -14.62
C LEU A 467 15.45 -51.42 -14.16
N LYS A 468 15.33 -51.10 -12.86
CA LYS A 468 14.18 -50.35 -12.34
C LYS A 468 14.06 -48.99 -13.01
N GLU A 469 15.14 -48.21 -13.05
CA GLU A 469 15.13 -46.89 -13.70
C GLU A 469 14.86 -46.99 -15.21
N ALA A 470 15.46 -47.95 -15.92
CA ALA A 470 15.20 -48.17 -17.34
C ALA A 470 13.72 -48.47 -17.62
N LYS A 471 13.10 -49.34 -16.80
CA LYS A 471 11.66 -49.62 -16.87
C LYS A 471 10.82 -48.36 -16.63
N THR A 472 11.21 -47.52 -15.66
CA THR A 472 10.52 -46.25 -15.39
C THR A 472 10.60 -45.31 -16.59
N ILE A 473 11.79 -45.12 -17.16
CA ILE A 473 12.01 -44.26 -18.34
C ILE A 473 11.12 -44.70 -19.50
N ILE A 474 11.14 -45.99 -19.85
CA ILE A 474 10.31 -46.54 -20.93
C ILE A 474 8.80 -46.44 -20.61
N SER A 475 8.40 -46.53 -19.34
CA SER A 475 6.99 -46.33 -18.97
C SER A 475 6.52 -44.88 -19.13
N LEU A 476 7.43 -43.92 -18.94
CA LEU A 476 7.18 -42.49 -19.10
C LEU A 476 7.26 -42.06 -20.56
N ASN A 477 8.20 -42.65 -21.33
CA ASN A 477 8.38 -42.39 -22.76
C ASN A 477 8.56 -43.71 -23.55
N PRO A 478 7.46 -44.40 -23.90
CA PRO A 478 7.54 -45.67 -24.61
C PRO A 478 8.10 -45.57 -26.04
N LYS A 479 8.16 -44.36 -26.63
CA LYS A 479 8.69 -44.11 -27.98
C LYS A 479 10.22 -44.22 -28.04
N GLU A 480 10.89 -44.00 -26.91
CA GLU A 480 12.33 -44.15 -26.85
C GLU A 480 12.75 -45.61 -27.00
N THR A 481 13.68 -45.89 -27.89
CA THR A 481 14.08 -47.26 -28.22
C THR A 481 15.32 -47.76 -27.50
N ASP A 482 16.16 -46.85 -27.02
CA ASP A 482 17.56 -47.15 -26.67
C ASP A 482 17.71 -48.01 -25.40
N LEU A 483 16.69 -48.03 -24.54
CA LEU A 483 16.70 -48.79 -23.29
C LEU A 483 16.05 -50.17 -23.39
N TYR A 484 15.32 -50.48 -24.48
CA TYR A 484 14.75 -51.82 -24.65
C TYR A 484 15.80 -52.93 -24.71
N PRO A 485 16.96 -52.80 -25.39
CA PRO A 485 18.00 -53.81 -25.36
C PRO A 485 18.47 -54.12 -23.93
N TYR A 486 18.72 -53.08 -23.13
CA TYR A 486 19.14 -53.24 -21.73
C TYR A 486 18.08 -53.95 -20.89
N ILE A 487 16.79 -53.56 -21.04
CA ILE A 487 15.68 -54.20 -20.34
C ILE A 487 15.53 -55.67 -20.76
N PHE A 488 15.60 -55.95 -22.06
CA PHE A 488 15.49 -57.29 -22.61
C PHE A 488 16.62 -58.19 -22.09
N ASP A 489 17.87 -57.78 -22.22
CA ASP A 489 19.03 -58.57 -21.79
C ASP A 489 18.98 -58.84 -20.29
N SER A 490 18.63 -57.82 -19.49
CA SER A 490 18.55 -57.95 -18.04
C SER A 490 17.43 -58.91 -17.60
N LEU A 491 16.25 -58.84 -18.23
CA LEU A 491 15.14 -59.73 -17.90
C LEU A 491 15.32 -61.14 -18.48
N ASN A 492 15.92 -61.27 -19.66
CA ASN A 492 16.19 -62.55 -20.29
C ASN A 492 17.17 -63.37 -19.45
N LYS A 493 18.23 -62.75 -18.91
CA LYS A 493 19.14 -63.38 -17.94
C LYS A 493 18.45 -63.86 -16.68
N LYS A 494 17.37 -63.19 -16.27
CA LYS A 494 16.54 -63.55 -15.11
C LYS A 494 15.41 -64.53 -15.42
N GLY A 495 15.18 -64.84 -16.71
CA GLY A 495 14.04 -65.65 -17.14
C GLY A 495 12.67 -64.99 -16.96
N ASP A 496 12.59 -63.67 -16.72
CA ASP A 496 11.32 -62.94 -16.52
C ASP A 496 10.67 -62.57 -17.86
N TYR A 497 10.30 -63.61 -18.63
CA TYR A 497 9.72 -63.47 -19.95
C TYR A 497 8.33 -62.84 -19.94
N LYS A 498 7.56 -63.02 -18.84
CA LYS A 498 6.24 -62.40 -18.67
C LYS A 498 6.36 -60.87 -18.66
N THR A 499 7.35 -60.32 -17.94
CA THR A 499 7.58 -58.87 -17.93
C THR A 499 8.11 -58.37 -19.27
N ILE A 500 8.99 -59.13 -19.95
CA ILE A 500 9.45 -58.79 -21.31
C ILE A 500 8.25 -58.61 -22.24
N ILE A 501 7.37 -59.62 -22.35
CA ILE A 501 6.21 -59.57 -23.23
C ILE A 501 5.36 -58.33 -22.95
N ARG A 502 5.06 -58.05 -21.67
CA ARG A 502 4.24 -56.89 -21.28
C ARG A 502 4.88 -55.55 -21.68
N ILE A 503 6.18 -55.37 -21.41
CA ILE A 503 6.89 -54.11 -21.68
C ILE A 503 7.08 -53.93 -23.20
N ILE A 504 7.57 -54.96 -23.88
CA ILE A 504 7.84 -54.89 -25.31
C ILE A 504 6.56 -54.72 -26.12
N LYS A 505 5.43 -55.35 -25.75
CA LYS A 505 4.12 -55.07 -26.39
C LYS A 505 3.74 -53.60 -26.32
N LYS A 506 3.91 -52.96 -25.15
CA LYS A 506 3.65 -51.52 -25.01
C LYS A 506 4.59 -50.69 -25.87
N GLY A 507 5.87 -51.06 -25.91
CA GLY A 507 6.86 -50.40 -26.75
C GLY A 507 6.59 -50.53 -28.24
N LEU A 508 6.17 -51.71 -28.69
CA LEU A 508 5.80 -51.98 -30.07
C LEU A 508 4.53 -51.23 -30.48
N LYS A 509 3.57 -51.06 -29.55
CA LYS A 509 2.40 -50.20 -29.80
C LYS A 509 2.82 -48.74 -30.02
N ALA A 510 3.83 -48.25 -29.30
CA ALA A 510 4.37 -46.90 -29.47
C ALA A 510 5.31 -46.77 -30.68
N ASN A 511 5.95 -47.86 -31.10
CA ASN A 511 6.90 -47.92 -32.22
C ASN A 511 6.59 -49.09 -33.18
N PRO A 512 5.50 -49.05 -33.96
CA PRO A 512 5.04 -50.21 -34.74
C PRO A 512 6.02 -50.73 -35.79
N GLY A 513 6.91 -49.86 -36.28
CA GLY A 513 7.92 -50.15 -37.29
C GLY A 513 9.27 -50.66 -36.75
N LYS A 514 9.45 -50.74 -35.43
CA LYS A 514 10.72 -51.21 -34.84
C LYS A 514 10.77 -52.74 -34.82
N VAL A 515 11.58 -53.29 -35.70
CA VAL A 515 11.70 -54.73 -35.93
C VAL A 515 12.35 -55.43 -34.73
N GLU A 516 13.31 -54.77 -34.08
CA GLU A 516 14.04 -55.28 -32.91
C GLU A 516 13.10 -55.62 -31.75
N LEU A 517 12.04 -54.82 -31.56
CA LEU A 517 11.02 -55.10 -30.54
C LEU A 517 10.23 -56.38 -30.85
N ARG A 518 10.00 -56.68 -32.14
CA ARG A 518 9.34 -57.93 -32.53
C ARG A 518 10.25 -59.13 -32.29
N GLU A 519 11.55 -58.99 -32.56
CA GLU A 519 12.54 -60.04 -32.28
C GLU A 519 12.57 -60.40 -30.78
N TYR A 520 12.53 -59.39 -29.90
CA TYR A 520 12.44 -59.61 -28.46
C TYR A 520 11.16 -60.36 -28.04
N LEU A 521 10.02 -60.07 -28.70
CA LEU A 521 8.78 -60.82 -28.47
C LEU A 521 8.88 -62.27 -28.96
N VAL A 522 9.47 -62.52 -30.14
CA VAL A 522 9.68 -63.89 -30.65
C VAL A 522 10.45 -64.71 -29.62
N VAL A 523 11.58 -64.20 -29.12
CA VAL A 523 12.37 -64.89 -28.10
C VAL A 523 11.55 -65.16 -26.84
N ALA A 524 10.84 -64.15 -26.33
CA ALA A 524 10.06 -64.30 -25.10
C ALA A 524 8.89 -65.29 -25.26
N TYR A 525 8.18 -65.25 -26.40
CA TYR A 525 7.07 -66.17 -26.68
C TYR A 525 7.54 -67.61 -26.81
N LEU A 526 8.61 -67.87 -27.54
CA LEU A 526 9.20 -69.21 -27.66
C LEU A 526 9.61 -69.77 -26.30
N LYS A 527 10.23 -68.94 -25.43
CA LYS A 527 10.61 -69.34 -24.07
C LYS A 527 9.40 -69.62 -23.17
N THR A 528 8.27 -68.96 -23.42
CA THR A 528 6.99 -69.20 -22.73
C THR A 528 6.07 -70.21 -23.40
N LYS A 529 6.54 -70.92 -24.45
CA LYS A 529 5.75 -71.88 -25.26
C LYS A 529 4.50 -71.29 -25.94
N GLN A 530 4.45 -69.97 -26.13
CA GLN A 530 3.38 -69.29 -26.87
C GLN A 530 3.71 -69.25 -28.36
N THR A 531 3.81 -70.42 -28.99
CA THR A 531 4.39 -70.58 -30.33
C THR A 531 3.64 -69.82 -31.41
N GLU A 532 2.30 -69.84 -31.39
CA GLU A 532 1.47 -69.11 -32.35
C GLU A 532 1.77 -67.61 -32.39
N LEU A 533 1.88 -66.99 -31.21
CA LEU A 533 2.21 -65.57 -31.12
C LEU A 533 3.64 -65.27 -31.57
N ALA A 534 4.57 -66.24 -31.47
CA ALA A 534 5.91 -66.10 -32.03
C ALA A 534 5.87 -66.16 -33.57
N ILE A 535 5.13 -67.11 -34.15
CA ILE A 535 4.90 -67.24 -35.60
C ILE A 535 4.35 -65.91 -36.15
N ASP A 536 3.32 -65.36 -35.51
CA ASP A 536 2.73 -64.07 -35.91
C ASP A 536 3.78 -62.96 -35.98
N GLN A 537 4.63 -62.82 -34.96
CA GLN A 537 5.67 -61.79 -34.97
C GLN A 537 6.74 -62.05 -36.02
N MET A 538 7.14 -63.30 -36.25
CA MET A 538 8.09 -63.67 -37.31
C MET A 538 7.56 -63.31 -38.70
N VAL A 539 6.26 -63.55 -38.96
CA VAL A 539 5.61 -63.12 -40.22
C VAL A 539 5.68 -61.60 -40.37
N GLN A 540 5.40 -60.83 -39.31
CA GLN A 540 5.49 -59.37 -39.38
C GLN A 540 6.93 -58.87 -39.59
N ILE A 541 7.93 -59.53 -39.01
CA ILE A 541 9.35 -59.22 -39.26
C ILE A 541 9.68 -59.48 -40.74
N LEU A 542 9.23 -60.59 -41.31
CA LEU A 542 9.48 -60.95 -42.71
C LEU A 542 8.76 -60.04 -43.72
N LYS A 543 7.69 -59.33 -43.34
CA LYS A 543 7.12 -58.26 -44.18
C LYS A 543 8.11 -57.10 -44.35
N ALA A 544 8.84 -56.75 -43.30
CA ALA A 544 9.86 -55.71 -43.34
C ALA A 544 11.20 -56.21 -43.92
N ARG A 545 11.51 -57.50 -43.74
CA ARG A 545 12.74 -58.15 -44.23
C ARG A 545 12.40 -59.36 -45.13
N PRO A 546 11.84 -59.15 -46.33
CA PRO A 546 11.33 -60.23 -47.18
C PRO A 546 12.41 -61.17 -47.72
N LYS A 547 13.67 -60.76 -47.69
CA LYS A 547 14.84 -61.55 -48.14
C LYS A 547 15.56 -62.27 -46.99
N ASP A 548 15.07 -62.21 -45.75
CA ASP A 548 15.66 -62.93 -44.63
C ASP A 548 15.32 -64.42 -44.69
N ALA A 549 16.09 -65.15 -45.50
CA ALA A 549 15.90 -66.58 -45.73
C ALA A 549 16.14 -67.40 -44.45
N LYS A 550 17.01 -66.94 -43.54
CA LYS A 550 17.29 -67.63 -42.27
C LYS A 550 16.09 -67.58 -41.33
N LEU A 551 15.50 -66.39 -41.14
CA LEU A 551 14.29 -66.24 -40.32
C LEU A 551 13.10 -66.97 -40.96
N ARG A 552 12.99 -66.95 -42.29
CA ARG A 552 11.92 -67.68 -43.00
C ARG A 552 12.06 -69.19 -42.85
N LEU A 553 13.28 -69.72 -42.88
CA LEU A 553 13.53 -71.14 -42.60
C LEU A 553 13.16 -71.50 -41.16
N GLN A 554 13.47 -70.64 -40.18
CA GLN A 554 13.04 -70.84 -38.79
C GLN A 554 11.51 -70.82 -38.65
N LEU A 555 10.83 -69.93 -39.37
CA LEU A 555 9.37 -69.86 -39.41
C LEU A 555 8.76 -71.14 -39.99
N ALA A 556 9.28 -71.63 -41.12
CA ALA A 556 8.79 -72.84 -41.78
C ALA A 556 8.88 -74.07 -40.85
N LYS A 557 10.02 -74.25 -40.17
CA LYS A 557 10.22 -75.32 -39.17
C LYS A 557 9.23 -75.20 -38.01
N LEU A 558 8.95 -73.98 -37.58
CA LEU A 558 8.04 -73.73 -36.46
C LEU A 558 6.59 -74.01 -36.83
N GLN A 559 6.17 -73.57 -38.02
CA GLN A 559 4.85 -73.86 -38.60
C GLN A 559 4.62 -75.36 -38.79
N GLU A 560 5.63 -76.06 -39.33
CA GLU A 560 5.58 -77.51 -39.49
C GLU A 560 5.39 -78.20 -38.14
N LYS A 561 6.14 -77.79 -37.11
CA LYS A 561 6.02 -78.34 -35.76
C LYS A 561 4.65 -78.08 -35.12
N GLN A 562 3.96 -76.99 -35.49
CA GLN A 562 2.60 -76.69 -35.02
C GLN A 562 1.50 -77.34 -35.88
N GLY A 563 1.87 -78.08 -36.94
CA GLY A 563 0.90 -78.72 -37.84
C GLY A 563 0.30 -77.76 -38.88
N HIS A 564 0.84 -76.55 -39.04
CA HIS A 564 0.45 -75.61 -40.09
C HIS A 564 1.10 -75.99 -41.42
N THR A 565 0.74 -77.17 -41.93
CA THR A 565 1.39 -77.84 -43.06
C THR A 565 1.45 -76.97 -44.31
N GLN A 566 0.35 -76.31 -44.67
CA GLN A 566 0.29 -75.49 -45.88
C GLN A 566 1.19 -74.25 -45.78
N ASP A 567 1.15 -73.54 -44.64
CA ASP A 567 2.01 -72.37 -44.41
C ASP A 567 3.50 -72.75 -44.38
N ALA A 568 3.82 -73.92 -43.82
CA ALA A 568 5.18 -74.45 -43.81
C ALA A 568 5.69 -74.75 -45.23
N ILE A 569 4.87 -75.41 -46.07
CA ILE A 569 5.17 -75.65 -47.49
C ILE A 569 5.44 -74.32 -48.21
N ASP A 570 4.57 -73.33 -48.03
CA ASP A 570 4.72 -72.02 -48.66
C ASP A 570 5.99 -71.28 -48.20
N SER A 571 6.31 -71.37 -46.91
CA SER A 571 7.52 -70.79 -46.34
C SER A 571 8.78 -71.50 -46.84
N TYR A 572 8.80 -72.84 -46.92
CA TYR A 572 9.93 -73.61 -47.45
C TYR A 572 10.17 -73.33 -48.94
N ARG A 573 9.12 -73.28 -49.77
CA ARG A 573 9.23 -72.85 -51.18
C ARG A 573 9.92 -71.50 -51.28
N LYS A 574 9.43 -70.53 -50.52
CA LYS A 574 9.98 -69.17 -50.49
C LYS A 574 11.41 -69.10 -49.93
N VAL A 575 11.87 -70.11 -49.18
CA VAL A 575 13.28 -70.23 -48.79
C VAL A 575 14.09 -70.74 -49.98
N LEU A 576 13.59 -71.74 -50.72
CA LEU A 576 14.24 -72.27 -51.92
C LEU A 576 14.32 -71.26 -53.06
N ASP A 577 13.30 -70.40 -53.21
CA ASP A 577 13.35 -69.26 -54.16
C ASP A 577 14.50 -68.30 -53.84
N LEU A 578 14.82 -68.11 -52.55
CA LEU A 578 15.90 -67.24 -52.10
C LEU A 578 17.26 -67.95 -52.03
N LEU A 579 17.26 -69.24 -51.73
CA LEU A 579 18.43 -70.10 -51.52
C LEU A 579 18.17 -71.48 -52.14
N PRO A 580 18.31 -71.64 -53.48
CA PRO A 580 17.98 -72.88 -54.17
C PRO A 580 18.75 -74.11 -53.68
N GLY A 581 19.98 -73.92 -53.20
CA GLY A 581 20.84 -74.98 -52.65
C GLY A 581 20.57 -75.35 -51.18
N ASN A 582 19.50 -74.84 -50.55
CA ASN A 582 19.22 -75.16 -49.15
C ASN A 582 18.66 -76.60 -49.01
N THR A 583 19.56 -77.55 -48.75
CA THR A 583 19.23 -78.98 -48.66
C THR A 583 18.20 -79.30 -47.59
N GLU A 584 18.23 -78.60 -46.46
CA GLU A 584 17.30 -78.81 -45.35
C GLU A 584 15.87 -78.36 -45.71
N ALA A 585 15.74 -77.18 -46.34
CA ALA A 585 14.47 -76.68 -46.84
C ALA A 585 13.93 -77.58 -47.94
N ASN A 586 14.77 -78.06 -48.87
CA ASN A 586 14.35 -78.93 -49.96
C ASN A 586 13.78 -80.26 -49.44
N LYS A 587 14.53 -80.94 -48.56
CA LYS A 587 14.08 -82.20 -47.93
C LYS A 587 12.75 -82.05 -47.22
N SER A 588 12.56 -80.95 -46.48
CA SER A 588 11.32 -80.70 -45.73
C SER A 588 10.16 -80.32 -46.65
N TYR A 589 10.42 -79.54 -47.70
CA TYR A 589 9.44 -79.17 -48.73
C TYR A 589 8.89 -80.39 -49.47
N VAL A 590 9.79 -81.23 -50.01
CA VAL A 590 9.43 -82.45 -50.72
C VAL A 590 8.67 -83.42 -49.81
N ARG A 591 9.13 -83.63 -48.57
CA ARG A 591 8.43 -84.49 -47.59
C ARG A 591 6.98 -84.02 -47.36
N LEU A 592 6.79 -82.74 -47.09
CA LEU A 592 5.45 -82.20 -46.80
C LEU A 592 4.55 -82.23 -48.04
N LEU A 593 5.08 -81.94 -49.24
CA LEU A 593 4.33 -82.08 -50.49
C LEU A 593 3.91 -83.52 -50.75
N LEU A 594 4.80 -84.51 -50.51
CA LEU A 594 4.44 -85.93 -50.66
C LEU A 594 3.32 -86.33 -49.70
N GLN A 595 3.38 -85.85 -48.45
CA GLN A 595 2.33 -86.09 -47.48
C GLN A 595 0.98 -85.49 -47.93
N VAL A 596 0.98 -84.27 -48.47
CA VAL A 596 -0.23 -83.63 -49.02
C VAL A 596 -0.73 -84.37 -50.26
N ALA A 597 0.15 -84.70 -51.21
CA ALA A 597 -0.20 -85.42 -52.43
C ALA A 597 -0.86 -86.78 -52.14
N ARG A 598 -0.25 -87.57 -51.26
CA ARG A 598 -0.81 -88.87 -50.80
C ARG A 598 -2.15 -88.72 -50.09
N ARG A 599 -2.34 -87.62 -49.35
CA ARG A 599 -3.61 -87.35 -48.68
C ARG A 599 -4.69 -87.02 -49.70
N GLN A 600 -4.43 -86.08 -50.61
CA GLN A 600 -5.36 -85.67 -51.65
C GLN A 600 -5.74 -86.83 -52.57
N GLU A 601 -4.76 -87.68 -52.91
CA GLU A 601 -5.00 -88.88 -53.70
C GLU A 601 -5.93 -89.87 -53.00
N ARG A 602 -5.76 -90.07 -51.68
CA ARG A 602 -6.66 -90.91 -50.87
C ARG A 602 -8.06 -90.31 -50.71
N GLU A 603 -8.16 -88.99 -50.65
CA GLU A 603 -9.42 -88.26 -50.56
C GLU A 603 -10.14 -88.14 -51.92
N GLY A 604 -9.52 -88.64 -53.01
CA GLY A 604 -10.12 -88.63 -54.37
C GLY A 604 -9.93 -87.31 -55.12
N ASN A 605 -9.21 -86.35 -54.54
CA ASN A 605 -8.91 -85.04 -55.14
C ASN A 605 -7.72 -85.16 -56.11
N PHE A 606 -7.91 -85.95 -57.18
CA PHE A 606 -6.84 -86.34 -58.09
C PHE A 606 -6.17 -85.16 -58.81
N GLY A 607 -6.91 -84.07 -59.07
CA GLY A 607 -6.34 -82.84 -59.63
C GLY A 607 -5.34 -82.17 -58.70
N GLU A 608 -5.70 -81.99 -57.43
CA GLU A 608 -4.81 -81.39 -56.42
C GLU A 608 -3.60 -82.28 -56.10
N ALA A 609 -3.81 -83.60 -56.09
CA ALA A 609 -2.72 -84.59 -55.94
C ALA A 609 -1.73 -84.52 -57.11
N LEU A 610 -2.24 -84.45 -58.35
CA LEU A 610 -1.43 -84.33 -59.56
C LEU A 610 -0.57 -83.05 -59.54
N ASP A 611 -1.15 -81.91 -59.14
CA ASP A 611 -0.43 -80.65 -59.00
C ASP A 611 0.66 -80.70 -57.92
N ALA A 612 0.41 -81.40 -56.81
CA ALA A 612 1.40 -81.57 -55.75
C ALA A 612 2.58 -82.46 -56.20
N TYR A 613 2.32 -83.57 -56.91
CA TYR A 613 3.39 -84.40 -57.49
C TYR A 613 4.20 -83.66 -58.55
N LYS A 614 3.56 -82.82 -59.37
CA LYS A 614 4.26 -81.96 -60.33
C LYS A 614 5.25 -81.03 -59.64
N LYS A 615 4.81 -80.33 -58.58
CA LYS A 615 5.67 -79.42 -57.80
C LYS A 615 6.86 -80.14 -57.14
N ILE A 616 6.70 -81.42 -56.77
CA ILE A 616 7.81 -82.23 -56.26
C ILE A 616 8.84 -82.46 -57.37
N LEU A 617 8.40 -82.89 -58.55
CA LEU A 617 9.29 -83.17 -59.69
C LEU A 617 9.96 -81.91 -60.23
N ASP A 618 9.34 -80.74 -60.09
CA ASP A 618 9.97 -79.46 -60.47
C ASP A 618 11.21 -79.13 -59.62
N VAL A 619 11.26 -79.61 -58.36
CA VAL A 619 12.33 -79.29 -57.39
C VAL A 619 13.24 -80.49 -57.10
N SER A 620 12.75 -81.71 -57.27
CA SER A 620 13.50 -82.96 -57.12
C SER A 620 13.03 -83.96 -58.18
N PRO A 621 13.47 -83.78 -59.45
CA PRO A 621 13.10 -84.63 -60.58
C PRO A 621 13.40 -86.10 -60.34
N GLU A 622 14.37 -86.42 -59.50
CA GLU A 622 14.81 -87.76 -59.12
C GLU A 622 13.84 -88.50 -58.18
N GLN A 623 12.76 -87.86 -57.72
CA GLN A 623 11.86 -88.50 -56.76
C GLN A 623 10.92 -89.51 -57.43
N GLU A 624 11.36 -90.78 -57.45
CA GLU A 624 10.69 -91.93 -58.11
C GLU A 624 9.20 -92.03 -57.79
N GLU A 625 8.83 -91.96 -56.50
CA GLU A 625 7.42 -92.03 -56.07
C GLU A 625 6.54 -90.96 -56.74
N ALA A 626 7.06 -89.74 -56.89
CA ALA A 626 6.31 -88.66 -57.53
C ALA A 626 6.19 -88.85 -59.04
N GLN A 627 7.19 -89.46 -59.70
CA GLN A 627 7.16 -89.77 -61.13
C GLN A 627 6.04 -90.77 -61.45
N GLU A 628 6.02 -91.89 -60.71
CA GLU A 628 5.02 -92.94 -60.88
C GLU A 628 3.61 -92.42 -60.63
N ALA A 629 3.42 -91.71 -59.51
CA ALA A 629 2.12 -91.19 -59.13
C ALA A 629 1.60 -90.11 -60.10
N TYR A 630 2.48 -89.23 -60.61
CA TYR A 630 2.13 -88.21 -61.59
C TYR A 630 1.64 -88.82 -62.91
N LEU A 631 2.36 -89.81 -63.47
CA LEU A 631 1.95 -90.49 -64.69
C LEU A 631 0.58 -91.18 -64.53
N ARG A 632 0.39 -91.89 -63.41
CA ARG A 632 -0.86 -92.59 -63.10
C ARG A 632 -2.05 -91.63 -62.95
N LEU A 633 -1.87 -90.52 -62.23
CA LEU A 633 -2.95 -89.57 -61.98
C LEU A 633 -3.27 -88.71 -63.21
N ARG A 634 -2.28 -88.41 -64.06
CA ARG A 634 -2.51 -87.66 -65.31
C ARG A 634 -3.51 -88.38 -66.21
N ILE A 635 -3.49 -89.71 -66.24
CA ILE A 635 -4.46 -90.53 -66.99
C ILE A 635 -5.87 -90.41 -66.41
N LYS A 636 -6.00 -90.30 -65.07
CA LYS A 636 -7.29 -90.22 -64.37
C LYS A 636 -7.96 -88.84 -64.41
N VAL A 637 -7.21 -87.76 -64.60
CA VAL A 637 -7.70 -86.37 -64.58
C VAL A 637 -8.02 -85.82 -65.98
N LEU A 638 -7.70 -86.57 -67.05
CA LEU A 638 -8.06 -86.18 -68.43
C LEU A 638 -9.57 -85.99 -68.55
N PRO A 639 -10.06 -84.86 -69.12
CA PRO A 639 -11.45 -84.77 -69.51
C PRO A 639 -11.69 -85.86 -70.55
N LEU A 640 -12.65 -86.75 -70.28
CA LEU A 640 -13.22 -87.59 -71.32
C LEU A 640 -13.89 -86.63 -72.31
N GLU A 641 -13.17 -86.20 -73.34
CA GLU A 641 -13.80 -85.63 -74.53
C GLU A 641 -14.84 -86.65 -74.98
N LYS A 642 -16.11 -86.26 -74.86
CA LYS A 642 -17.26 -87.02 -75.33
C LYS A 642 -17.01 -87.35 -76.81
N LYS A 643 -16.67 -88.60 -77.09
CA LYS A 643 -16.90 -89.19 -78.40
C LYS A 643 -18.39 -89.34 -78.65
#